data_AF-A0A1I0VG51-F1
#
_entry.id   AF-A0A1I0VG51-F1
#
_cell.length_a   1.000
_cell.length_b   1.000
_cell.length_c   1.000
_cell.angle_alpha   90.00
_cell.angle_beta   90.00
_cell.angle_gamma   90.00
#
_symmetry.space_group_name_H-M   'P 1'
#
loop_
_entity.id
_entity.type
_entity.pdbx_description
1 polymer ?
#
loop_
_entity_poly.entity_id
_entity_poly.type
_entity_poly.pdbx_seq_one_letter_code
_entity_poly.pdbx_strand_id
1 'polypeptide(L)'
;MSKDCNDLTLPGNGTSRAQRLIKGLLPDYVRVDERKMEDLQLFAVKIAAELKFIKNENPWSGDDWSGFFDQKIQENQLTNPHFALFLAFLKLFNFAQQDINTLTQRHLDFYYRDVLRLKEKPSESDQVYLILKLAKHIQEHFLAKNTAFKAGKDDLGKEILFQSTDQNVINKAEVTALMSLYKDKNGRLYKSPIANSADGLGAEILTDEMQWKTFGTPSKLFPNPDREIATIGFAFASPILLMGEGTRKISLKIRFKPTEGLLEKLRTLALDDTFEIWLSGAKEWIRATIGWEMTEENVDAEILAFLNNAKTWHDIAGLEPQVGPVIDDPEFGIHRPFKGYDIGEVTAKNILSRRDSFSTKRFSTINQVMAVRGIGEDKINDLRYSFRHTNHKLISGANGIDLILNCMLLPEDPAVVNYDQEVLIQRIQTNSPVMKVNLANTIQSYGYEILKDCEVSKASISIDVTGIENLILQNDQTVLPIGKNIQPFGFRSVKGSNFYIGSKEVFGKSPKTVELKFKWHGLPEAATGFADQYAGYSTRNNQSFTAAVDFLDQKTWKPISTSKSLFQGNNSLPLNSDKTINLTGSAWDSIKEEPELENFTTWSPASNRGFLRLKLNTPDFGHKEYPLLFAKAALSKTTTTTVDDIDLPKEPYTPELQSVSLNYSAEEDLTLKNSKWDGFFHMGAFGEAKLSPQNDSFSLLPEYSDEGELLIGLSEHQKSQNIQLLVQILDGSANPEKPVPQVEWSYLAGNQWKTFDKFSLLTDETNGLIQSGLVAFAMPREADNSHTILTDKLTWLKASVSSDSDAIPDFIAVLAQAIKTKFESNENDPLRVGKAISKETISKLKIGDSAINKIQQPFSSFGGKTAEASSDFYQRIAERIRHKQRAITSWDYEHLVLEEFSEVYQVKCLNHTSYDGDLTKYRALAPRNVTLVIISNVQNKNAIDPLRPKASVAQLGAIREFITRIYPPGVFLHVVNPVFEEIQVKTKVKFHSWADKSFFARKLEDDLKAFLSPWAFETDFDWTFSESLHGSVVLHFVEKLDYVDYLTCFELYHLVKNPVSGALLSRTRVEAAKGSRGVSVLGSIGTLNSYGDHLIEVLETDDCLCEDNEIKPAASIASVENEDLDEAF
;
A
#
# COMPACT_ATOMS: atom_id res chain seq x y z
N MET A 1 32.60 21.62 -31.24
CA MET A 1 32.37 21.10 -29.88
C MET A 1 31.14 20.24 -29.98
N SER A 2 31.24 18.92 -29.76
CA SER A 2 30.11 18.00 -30.03
C SER A 2 28.91 18.34 -29.13
N LYS A 3 27.70 18.13 -29.66
CA LYS A 3 26.44 18.47 -29.00
C LYS A 3 26.09 17.57 -27.81
N ASP A 4 26.84 16.50 -27.56
CA ASP A 4 26.53 15.53 -26.50
C ASP A 4 27.72 15.28 -25.57
N CYS A 5 27.87 16.13 -24.55
CA CYS A 5 28.73 15.87 -23.37
C CYS A 5 28.26 14.67 -22.53
N ASN A 6 27.13 14.04 -22.90
CA ASN A 6 26.50 12.93 -22.19
C ASN A 6 26.88 11.55 -22.77
N ASP A 7 27.41 11.48 -24.00
CA ASP A 7 27.71 10.22 -24.71
C ASP A 7 29.19 9.81 -24.67
N LEU A 8 30.01 10.54 -23.90
CA LEU A 8 31.42 10.18 -23.71
C LEU A 8 31.54 9.00 -22.75
N THR A 9 31.96 7.86 -23.29
CA THR A 9 32.43 6.70 -22.52
C THR A 9 33.88 6.94 -22.12
N LEU A 10 34.12 7.14 -20.82
CA LEU A 10 35.48 7.24 -20.29
C LEU A 10 36.08 5.82 -20.16
N PRO A 11 37.33 5.62 -20.58
CA PRO A 11 37.97 4.31 -20.58
C PRO A 11 38.21 3.79 -19.15
N GLY A 12 37.94 2.50 -18.93
CA GLY A 12 38.20 1.80 -17.67
C GLY A 12 37.24 0.64 -17.42
N ASN A 13 37.78 -0.58 -17.27
CA ASN A 13 36.99 -1.81 -17.12
C ASN A 13 36.58 -2.11 -15.66
N GLY A 14 37.05 -1.30 -14.71
CA GLY A 14 37.03 -1.66 -13.30
C GLY A 14 37.91 -2.86 -12.98
N THR A 15 37.92 -3.24 -11.71
CA THR A 15 38.62 -4.42 -11.21
C THR A 15 37.61 -5.38 -10.60
N SER A 16 37.62 -6.63 -11.05
CA SER A 16 36.83 -7.72 -10.44
C SER A 16 37.63 -8.44 -9.34
N ARG A 17 36.93 -9.22 -8.50
CA ARG A 17 37.55 -10.01 -7.43
C ARG A 17 38.64 -10.94 -7.93
N ALA A 18 38.38 -11.63 -9.04
CA ALA A 18 39.33 -12.55 -9.67
C ALA A 18 40.58 -11.82 -10.19
N GLN A 19 40.41 -10.63 -10.77
CA GLN A 19 41.51 -9.81 -11.30
C GLN A 19 42.35 -9.12 -10.23
N ARG A 20 41.82 -9.01 -8.99
CA ARG A 20 42.55 -8.40 -7.89
C ARG A 20 43.84 -9.16 -7.59
N LEU A 21 43.84 -10.48 -7.72
CA LEU A 21 45.04 -11.31 -7.52
C LEU A 21 45.98 -11.19 -8.73
N ILE A 22 46.99 -10.32 -8.62
CA ILE A 22 48.05 -10.23 -9.62
C ILE A 22 48.99 -11.43 -9.43
N LYS A 23 48.99 -12.38 -10.38
CA LYS A 23 49.85 -13.60 -10.34
C LYS A 23 51.32 -13.26 -10.07
N GLY A 24 51.81 -12.12 -10.59
CA GLY A 24 53.17 -11.62 -10.34
C GLY A 24 53.53 -11.31 -8.89
N LEU A 25 52.56 -11.24 -7.97
CA LEU A 25 52.76 -11.04 -6.54
C LEU A 25 52.86 -12.35 -5.76
N LEU A 26 52.61 -13.50 -6.39
CA LEU A 26 52.74 -14.80 -5.74
C LEU A 26 54.23 -15.16 -5.59
N PRO A 27 54.65 -15.69 -4.43
CA PRO A 27 56.06 -16.04 -4.19
C PRO A 27 56.65 -17.01 -5.22
N ASP A 28 55.81 -17.89 -5.76
CA ASP A 28 56.19 -18.94 -6.72
C ASP A 28 56.15 -18.49 -8.18
N TYR A 29 55.75 -17.24 -8.46
CA TYR A 29 55.59 -16.74 -9.83
C TYR A 29 56.94 -16.59 -10.55
N VAL A 30 57.94 -16.05 -9.86
CA VAL A 30 59.32 -15.99 -10.35
C VAL A 30 60.12 -17.05 -9.62
N ARG A 31 60.62 -18.04 -10.35
CA ARG A 31 61.56 -19.03 -9.79
C ARG A 31 62.99 -18.58 -10.11
N VAL A 32 63.89 -18.77 -9.15
CA VAL A 32 65.31 -18.44 -9.32
C VAL A 32 65.96 -19.35 -10.38
N ASP A 33 65.51 -20.61 -10.45
CA ASP A 33 65.88 -21.59 -11.46
C ASP A 33 64.63 -22.26 -12.04
N GLU A 34 64.23 -21.84 -13.25
CA GLU A 34 63.07 -22.34 -14.00
C GLU A 34 63.38 -23.54 -14.91
N ARG A 35 64.64 -23.98 -14.98
CA ARG A 35 65.06 -25.01 -15.93
C ARG A 35 64.34 -26.33 -15.66
N LYS A 36 63.61 -26.84 -16.65
CA LYS A 36 62.99 -28.16 -16.56
C LYS A 36 64.05 -29.25 -16.69
N MET A 37 63.66 -30.49 -16.39
CA MET A 37 64.53 -31.66 -16.55
C MET A 37 65.10 -31.73 -17.97
N GLU A 38 64.28 -31.44 -18.98
CA GLU A 38 64.66 -31.42 -20.39
C GLU A 38 65.67 -30.31 -20.69
N ASP A 39 65.52 -29.13 -20.09
CA ASP A 39 66.44 -28.00 -20.27
C ASP A 39 67.82 -28.32 -19.66
N LEU A 40 67.85 -28.99 -18.51
CA LEU A 40 69.07 -29.44 -17.86
C LEU A 40 69.78 -30.54 -18.66
N GLN A 41 69.01 -31.45 -19.30
CA GLN A 41 69.55 -32.44 -20.22
C GLN A 41 70.16 -31.78 -21.45
N LEU A 42 69.45 -30.86 -22.10
CA LEU A 42 69.96 -30.11 -23.25
C LEU A 42 71.21 -29.28 -22.88
N PHE A 43 71.23 -28.71 -21.68
CA PHE A 43 72.40 -28.00 -21.17
C PHE A 43 73.60 -28.95 -21.01
N ALA A 44 73.37 -30.16 -20.49
CA ALA A 44 74.41 -31.19 -20.40
C ALA A 44 74.91 -31.64 -21.78
N VAL A 45 74.03 -31.80 -22.77
CA VAL A 45 74.41 -32.13 -24.17
C VAL A 45 75.30 -31.04 -24.76
N LYS A 46 74.98 -29.76 -24.55
CA LYS A 46 75.80 -28.64 -25.03
C LYS A 46 77.19 -28.63 -24.39
N ILE A 47 77.29 -28.89 -23.09
CA ILE A 47 78.59 -29.03 -22.42
C ILE A 47 79.36 -30.22 -22.98
N ALA A 48 78.68 -31.33 -23.22
CA ALA A 48 79.27 -32.56 -23.72
C ALA A 48 79.86 -32.40 -25.13
N ALA A 49 79.25 -31.57 -25.99
CA ALA A 49 79.79 -31.24 -27.31
C ALA A 49 81.16 -30.50 -27.26
N GLU A 50 81.43 -29.77 -26.18
CA GLU A 50 82.71 -29.07 -25.99
C GLU A 50 83.80 -29.98 -25.39
N LEU A 51 83.42 -31.15 -24.89
CA LEU A 51 84.34 -32.13 -24.31
C LEU A 51 84.79 -33.09 -25.41
N LYS A 52 86.09 -33.11 -25.72
CA LYS A 52 86.68 -34.04 -26.69
C LYS A 52 87.23 -35.28 -26.01
N PHE A 53 87.14 -36.43 -26.67
CA PHE A 53 87.79 -37.65 -26.18
C PHE A 53 89.32 -37.54 -26.27
N ILE A 54 90.01 -38.09 -25.28
CA ILE A 54 91.47 -38.24 -25.32
C ILE A 54 91.78 -39.54 -26.08
N LYS A 55 92.18 -39.43 -27.36
CA LYS A 55 92.81 -40.44 -28.25
C LYS A 55 92.25 -41.89 -28.23
N ASN A 56 91.78 -42.31 -29.41
CA ASN A 56 91.65 -43.68 -29.94
C ASN A 56 90.68 -44.68 -29.29
N GLU A 57 89.79 -44.26 -28.40
CA GLU A 57 88.58 -45.01 -28.09
C GLU A 57 87.38 -44.10 -28.37
N ASN A 58 86.57 -44.48 -29.36
CA ASN A 58 85.40 -43.72 -29.77
C ASN A 58 84.11 -44.50 -29.44
N PRO A 59 83.64 -44.50 -28.17
CA PRO A 59 82.50 -45.29 -27.74
C PRO A 59 81.13 -44.73 -28.16
N TRP A 60 81.06 -43.48 -28.63
CA TRP A 60 79.83 -42.78 -29.03
C TRP A 60 80.08 -42.12 -30.40
N SER A 61 79.14 -42.17 -31.34
CA SER A 61 79.37 -41.76 -32.74
C SER A 61 79.67 -40.25 -32.90
N GLY A 62 80.93 -39.82 -32.78
CA GLY A 62 81.37 -38.42 -32.91
C GLY A 62 82.82 -38.20 -32.43
N ASP A 63 83.30 -36.94 -32.38
CA ASP A 63 84.60 -36.58 -31.77
C ASP A 63 84.44 -36.03 -30.32
N ASP A 64 83.22 -36.01 -29.81
CA ASP A 64 82.81 -35.38 -28.55
C ASP A 64 81.83 -36.24 -27.71
N TRP A 65 81.51 -35.79 -26.50
CA TRP A 65 80.63 -36.52 -25.58
C TRP A 65 79.12 -36.35 -25.85
N SER A 66 78.69 -35.63 -26.89
CA SER A 66 77.27 -35.34 -27.11
C SER A 66 76.42 -36.60 -27.34
N GLY A 67 76.95 -37.58 -28.08
CA GLY A 67 76.29 -38.86 -28.38
C GLY A 67 76.02 -39.74 -27.15
N PHE A 68 76.62 -39.45 -25.98
CA PHE A 68 76.25 -40.09 -24.71
C PHE A 68 74.77 -39.86 -24.36
N PHE A 69 74.23 -38.70 -24.72
CA PHE A 69 72.88 -38.25 -24.36
C PHE A 69 71.79 -38.62 -25.37
N ASP A 70 72.13 -39.29 -26.48
CA ASP A 70 71.15 -39.79 -27.48
C ASP A 70 70.36 -41.03 -27.01
N GLN A 71 70.41 -41.34 -25.72
CA GLN A 71 69.73 -42.46 -25.09
C GLN A 71 68.33 -42.06 -24.64
N LYS A 72 67.32 -42.81 -25.06
CA LYS A 72 65.95 -42.71 -24.53
C LYS A 72 65.74 -43.78 -23.45
N ILE A 73 65.02 -43.41 -22.39
CA ILE A 73 64.55 -44.37 -21.38
C ILE A 73 63.55 -45.29 -22.08
N GLN A 74 63.87 -46.58 -22.20
CA GLN A 74 62.96 -47.59 -22.75
C GLN A 74 61.84 -47.90 -21.75
N GLU A 75 60.64 -48.27 -22.22
CA GLU A 75 59.46 -48.56 -21.38
C GLU A 75 59.68 -49.66 -20.33
N ASN A 76 60.68 -50.51 -20.54
CA ASN A 76 61.09 -51.58 -19.61
C ASN A 76 62.04 -51.12 -18.47
N GLN A 77 62.32 -49.81 -18.35
CA GLN A 77 63.27 -49.21 -17.40
C GLN A 77 64.72 -49.73 -17.49
N LEU A 78 65.07 -50.51 -18.53
CA LEU A 78 66.45 -50.91 -18.78
C LEU A 78 67.18 -49.74 -19.42
N THR A 79 68.16 -49.20 -18.70
CA THR A 79 68.94 -48.04 -19.09
C THR A 79 70.40 -48.30 -18.75
N ASN A 80 71.32 -47.73 -19.53
CA ASN A 80 72.75 -47.89 -19.32
C ASN A 80 73.16 -47.31 -17.95
N PRO A 81 73.96 -48.00 -17.10
CA PRO A 81 74.23 -47.57 -15.73
C PRO A 81 74.75 -46.14 -15.59
N HIS A 82 75.56 -45.68 -16.55
CA HIS A 82 76.04 -44.29 -16.58
C HIS A 82 74.95 -43.26 -16.87
N PHE A 83 74.00 -43.58 -17.74
CA PHE A 83 72.87 -42.69 -18.04
C PHE A 83 71.86 -42.68 -16.87
N ALA A 84 71.65 -43.84 -16.24
CA ALA A 84 70.86 -43.95 -15.01
C ALA A 84 71.48 -43.14 -13.85
N LEU A 85 72.80 -43.14 -13.71
CA LEU A 85 73.51 -42.31 -12.73
C LEU A 85 73.32 -40.82 -13.00
N PHE A 86 73.37 -40.39 -14.27
CA PHE A 86 73.09 -39.00 -14.66
C PHE A 86 71.64 -38.59 -14.36
N LEU A 87 70.66 -39.45 -14.69
CA LEU A 87 69.26 -39.21 -14.35
C LEU A 87 69.04 -39.16 -12.82
N ALA A 88 69.72 -40.02 -12.06
CA ALA A 88 69.70 -39.97 -10.60
C ALA A 88 70.30 -38.66 -10.07
N PHE A 89 71.39 -38.17 -10.66
CA PHE A 89 71.95 -36.85 -10.34
C PHE A 89 70.93 -35.74 -10.61
N LEU A 90 70.27 -35.71 -11.77
CA LEU A 90 69.27 -34.68 -12.06
C LEU A 90 68.07 -34.74 -11.10
N LYS A 91 67.64 -35.95 -10.71
CA LYS A 91 66.62 -36.13 -9.66
C LYS A 91 67.07 -35.60 -8.30
N LEU A 92 68.33 -35.79 -7.94
CA LEU A 92 68.91 -35.23 -6.71
C LEU A 92 69.06 -33.70 -6.79
N PHE A 93 69.46 -33.18 -7.96
CA PHE A 93 69.58 -31.74 -8.21
C PHE A 93 68.24 -31.01 -8.05
N ASN A 94 67.11 -31.68 -8.36
CA ASN A 94 65.78 -31.12 -8.13
C ASN A 94 65.55 -30.70 -6.67
N PHE A 95 66.14 -31.36 -5.67
CA PHE A 95 66.02 -30.91 -4.27
C PHE A 95 66.74 -29.57 -4.04
N ALA A 96 67.92 -29.37 -4.64
CA ALA A 96 68.64 -28.10 -4.57
C ALA A 96 67.92 -27.01 -5.37
N GLN A 97 67.32 -27.36 -6.51
CA GLN A 97 66.48 -26.45 -7.30
C GLN A 97 65.22 -26.03 -6.53
N GLN A 98 64.57 -26.95 -5.82
CA GLN A 98 63.44 -26.66 -4.97
C GLN A 98 63.83 -25.73 -3.82
N ASP A 99 64.95 -25.99 -3.15
CA ASP A 99 65.43 -25.14 -2.05
C ASP A 99 65.77 -23.72 -2.52
N ILE A 100 66.52 -23.55 -3.62
CA ILE A 100 66.87 -22.21 -4.13
C ILE A 100 65.63 -21.44 -4.61
N ASN A 101 64.62 -22.14 -5.14
CA ASN A 101 63.37 -21.52 -5.55
C ASN A 101 62.51 -21.03 -4.37
N THR A 102 62.81 -21.42 -3.13
CA THR A 102 62.18 -20.82 -1.92
C THR A 102 62.75 -19.45 -1.56
N LEU A 103 63.86 -19.01 -2.18
CA LEU A 103 64.55 -17.77 -1.83
C LEU A 103 63.66 -16.53 -2.00
N THR A 104 62.81 -16.50 -3.04
CA THR A 104 61.88 -15.40 -3.31
C THR A 104 60.88 -15.24 -2.17
N GLN A 105 60.26 -16.34 -1.74
CA GLN A 105 59.34 -16.34 -0.59
C GLN A 105 60.04 -15.91 0.69
N ARG A 106 61.21 -16.50 1.00
CA ARG A 106 61.98 -16.15 2.20
C ARG A 106 62.39 -14.68 2.23
N HIS A 107 62.72 -14.11 1.08
CA HIS A 107 63.06 -12.69 0.98
C HIS A 107 61.83 -11.79 1.21
N LEU A 108 60.68 -12.13 0.63
CA LEU A 108 59.41 -11.42 0.86
C LEU A 108 59.00 -11.49 2.34
N ASP A 109 59.13 -12.67 2.96
CA ASP A 109 58.84 -12.87 4.38
C ASP A 109 59.70 -11.99 5.27
N PHE A 110 61.02 -11.99 5.04
CA PHE A 110 61.95 -11.13 5.75
C PHE A 110 61.59 -9.65 5.58
N TYR A 111 61.31 -9.21 4.35
CA TYR A 111 61.00 -7.81 4.09
C TYR A 111 59.66 -7.38 4.73
N TYR A 112 58.60 -8.17 4.58
CA TYR A 112 57.28 -7.80 5.10
C TYR A 112 57.15 -7.99 6.61
N ARG A 113 57.66 -9.10 7.16
CA ARG A 113 57.49 -9.43 8.59
C ARG A 113 58.61 -8.87 9.47
N ASP A 114 59.86 -8.91 9.05
CA ASP A 114 60.98 -8.48 9.90
C ASP A 114 61.34 -7.01 9.71
N VAL A 115 61.40 -6.55 8.46
CA VAL A 115 61.77 -5.16 8.12
C VAL A 115 60.56 -4.21 8.28
N LEU A 116 59.45 -4.47 7.59
CA LEU A 116 58.25 -3.62 7.64
C LEU A 116 57.36 -3.91 8.86
N ARG A 117 57.54 -5.06 9.53
CA ARG A 117 56.77 -5.46 10.73
C ARG A 117 55.26 -5.51 10.52
N LEU A 118 54.84 -5.87 9.32
CA LEU A 118 53.44 -6.06 8.98
C LEU A 118 53.01 -7.47 9.42
N LYS A 119 51.77 -7.57 9.89
CA LYS A 119 51.19 -8.80 10.42
C LYS A 119 49.94 -9.18 9.64
N GLU A 120 49.65 -10.47 9.61
CA GLU A 120 48.40 -11.05 9.14
C GLU A 120 47.23 -10.51 9.96
N LYS A 121 46.08 -10.26 9.32
CA LYS A 121 44.85 -9.88 10.02
C LYS A 121 44.40 -11.06 10.91
N PRO A 122 44.10 -10.82 12.21
CA PRO A 122 43.56 -11.87 13.06
C PRO A 122 42.16 -12.27 12.60
N SER A 123 41.68 -13.43 13.06
CA SER A 123 40.29 -13.81 12.83
C SER A 123 39.31 -12.83 13.49
N GLU A 124 38.19 -12.58 12.82
CA GLU A 124 37.08 -11.80 13.36
C GLU A 124 35.96 -12.74 13.80
N SER A 125 35.54 -12.63 15.05
CA SER A 125 34.47 -13.48 15.57
C SER A 125 33.12 -13.14 14.93
N ASP A 126 32.37 -14.18 14.56
CA ASP A 126 30.99 -14.07 14.12
C ASP A 126 30.05 -13.66 15.26
N GLN A 127 28.90 -13.15 14.86
CA GLN A 127 27.85 -12.60 15.71
C GLN A 127 26.53 -13.30 15.44
N VAL A 128 25.67 -13.32 16.46
CA VAL A 128 24.33 -13.91 16.41
C VAL A 128 23.35 -13.07 17.20
N TYR A 129 22.16 -12.88 16.65
CA TYR A 129 21.01 -12.35 17.38
C TYR A 129 20.26 -13.49 18.10
N LEU A 130 19.98 -13.32 19.39
CA LEU A 130 19.21 -14.26 20.20
C LEU A 130 17.95 -13.58 20.74
N ILE A 131 16.82 -14.26 20.67
CA ILE A 131 15.57 -13.84 21.30
C ILE A 131 15.44 -14.53 22.65
N LEU A 132 15.25 -13.75 23.72
CA LEU A 132 15.11 -14.27 25.08
C LEU A 132 13.66 -14.13 25.55
N LYS A 133 13.04 -15.25 25.92
CA LYS A 133 11.72 -15.25 26.57
C LYS A 133 11.86 -15.53 28.06
N LEU A 134 11.28 -14.67 28.88
CA LEU A 134 11.30 -14.81 30.34
C LEU A 134 10.32 -15.86 30.85
N ALA A 135 10.56 -16.35 32.06
CA ALA A 135 9.63 -17.22 32.77
C ALA A 135 8.33 -16.49 33.14
N LYS A 136 7.20 -17.22 33.16
CA LYS A 136 5.85 -16.63 33.37
C LYS A 136 5.73 -15.78 34.64
N HIS A 137 6.52 -16.02 35.68
CA HIS A 137 6.47 -15.29 36.95
C HIS A 137 7.43 -14.09 37.03
N ILE A 138 8.33 -13.91 36.05
CA ILE A 138 9.34 -12.83 36.02
C ILE A 138 8.91 -11.76 35.03
N GLN A 139 8.73 -10.51 35.47
CA GLN A 139 8.29 -9.41 34.60
C GLN A 139 9.44 -8.77 33.81
N GLU A 140 10.61 -8.66 34.43
CA GLU A 140 11.82 -8.14 33.84
C GLU A 140 13.04 -8.82 34.45
N HIS A 141 14.15 -8.85 33.70
CA HIS A 141 15.38 -9.49 34.11
C HIS A 141 16.59 -8.77 33.53
N PHE A 142 17.57 -8.49 34.39
CA PHE A 142 18.84 -7.88 33.98
C PHE A 142 19.81 -8.96 33.49
N LEU A 143 20.15 -8.88 32.20
CA LEU A 143 21.18 -9.70 31.58
C LEU A 143 22.52 -8.95 31.62
N ALA A 144 23.48 -9.51 32.36
CA ALA A 144 24.82 -8.96 32.41
C ALA A 144 25.56 -9.10 31.07
N LYS A 145 26.46 -8.16 30.81
CA LYS A 145 27.45 -8.28 29.72
C LYS A 145 28.32 -9.53 29.91
N ASN A 146 28.75 -10.14 28.81
CA ASN A 146 29.53 -11.39 28.78
C ASN A 146 28.79 -12.63 29.31
N THR A 147 27.45 -12.61 29.32
CA THR A 147 26.67 -13.82 29.60
C THR A 147 26.87 -14.83 28.49
N ALA A 148 27.25 -16.07 28.83
CA ALA A 148 27.68 -17.08 27.87
C ALA A 148 26.55 -18.05 27.46
N PHE A 149 26.46 -18.32 26.16
CA PHE A 149 25.50 -19.19 25.49
C PHE A 149 26.22 -20.32 24.75
N LYS A 150 25.64 -21.53 24.77
CA LYS A 150 26.25 -22.73 24.16
C LYS A 150 25.71 -22.97 22.74
N ALA A 151 26.61 -23.20 21.79
CA ALA A 151 26.31 -23.44 20.38
C ALA A 151 26.87 -24.78 19.86
N GLY A 152 26.86 -25.82 20.70
CA GLY A 152 27.41 -27.13 20.34
C GLY A 152 28.95 -27.19 20.45
N LYS A 153 29.58 -27.93 19.53
CA LYS A 153 31.03 -28.17 19.48
C LYS A 153 31.57 -27.94 18.07
N ASP A 154 32.82 -27.53 17.96
CA ASP A 154 33.53 -27.42 16.69
C ASP A 154 34.10 -28.77 16.21
N ASP A 155 34.76 -28.76 15.07
CA ASP A 155 35.37 -29.95 14.45
C ASP A 155 36.52 -30.55 15.28
N LEU A 156 37.08 -29.76 16.21
CA LEU A 156 38.07 -30.21 17.20
C LEU A 156 37.43 -30.73 18.51
N GLY A 157 36.09 -30.75 18.58
CA GLY A 157 35.33 -31.23 19.73
C GLY A 157 35.28 -30.26 20.93
N LYS A 158 35.74 -29.01 20.76
CA LYS A 158 35.68 -27.95 21.79
C LYS A 158 34.33 -27.24 21.76
N GLU A 159 33.83 -26.83 22.93
CA GLU A 159 32.56 -26.12 23.03
C GLU A 159 32.61 -24.77 22.32
N ILE A 160 31.56 -24.44 21.57
CA ILE A 160 31.39 -23.13 20.93
C ILE A 160 30.57 -22.24 21.88
N LEU A 161 31.14 -21.11 22.28
CA LEU A 161 30.54 -20.17 23.21
C LEU A 161 30.32 -18.80 22.56
N PHE A 162 29.10 -18.28 22.72
CA PHE A 162 28.75 -16.91 22.36
C PHE A 162 28.52 -16.11 23.64
N GLN A 163 28.98 -14.86 23.67
CA GLN A 163 28.81 -13.97 24.81
C GLN A 163 28.00 -12.74 24.45
N SER A 164 27.14 -12.26 25.36
CA SER A 164 26.44 -10.98 25.17
C SER A 164 27.42 -9.81 25.07
N THR A 165 27.22 -8.96 24.06
CA THR A 165 28.10 -7.80 23.82
C THR A 165 27.86 -6.68 24.82
N ASP A 166 26.63 -6.55 25.30
CA ASP A 166 26.15 -5.46 26.13
C ASP A 166 25.35 -5.98 27.33
N GLN A 167 25.03 -5.07 28.24
CA GLN A 167 24.09 -5.32 29.32
C GLN A 167 22.69 -4.91 28.86
N ASN A 168 21.69 -5.76 29.06
CA ASN A 168 20.32 -5.51 28.59
C ASN A 168 19.32 -5.87 29.69
N VAL A 169 18.24 -5.10 29.78
CA VAL A 169 17.08 -5.49 30.60
C VAL A 169 16.05 -6.09 29.66
N ILE A 170 15.77 -7.37 29.85
CA ILE A 170 14.78 -8.11 29.09
C ILE A 170 13.44 -8.04 29.82
N ASN A 171 12.34 -7.91 29.09
CA ASN A 171 10.99 -8.00 29.63
C ASN A 171 10.16 -9.01 28.83
N LYS A 172 8.84 -9.05 29.06
CA LYS A 172 7.93 -10.00 28.42
C LYS A 172 7.33 -9.52 27.10
N ALA A 173 7.71 -8.35 26.59
CA ALA A 173 7.09 -7.82 25.39
C ALA A 173 7.30 -8.75 24.20
N GLU A 174 6.23 -9.11 23.50
CA GLU A 174 6.27 -9.92 22.29
C GLU A 174 5.53 -9.19 21.15
N VAL A 175 6.12 -9.20 19.95
CA VAL A 175 5.45 -8.72 18.73
C VAL A 175 4.35 -9.71 18.37
N THR A 176 3.10 -9.30 18.49
CA THR A 176 1.92 -10.14 18.20
C THR A 176 1.07 -9.61 17.06
N ALA A 177 1.26 -8.37 16.66
CA ALA A 177 0.57 -7.78 15.53
C ALA A 177 1.54 -6.94 14.70
N LEU A 178 1.49 -7.12 13.38
CA LEU A 178 2.19 -6.30 12.39
C LEU A 178 1.14 -5.88 11.37
N MET A 179 0.90 -4.58 11.25
CA MET A 179 -0.05 -4.00 10.28
C MET A 179 0.68 -2.97 9.44
N SER A 180 0.22 -2.75 8.21
CA SER A 180 0.80 -1.69 7.37
C SER A 180 -0.24 -0.95 6.56
N LEU A 181 0.02 0.33 6.30
CA LEU A 181 -0.82 1.21 5.51
C LEU A 181 0.04 1.85 4.42
N TYR A 182 -0.38 1.72 3.18
CA TYR A 182 0.27 2.34 2.02
C TYR A 182 -0.67 3.35 1.39
N LYS A 183 -0.17 4.56 1.10
CA LYS A 183 -0.89 5.61 0.39
C LYS A 183 -0.31 5.79 -1.01
N ASP A 184 -1.12 5.62 -2.05
CA ASP A 184 -0.68 5.88 -3.42
C ASP A 184 -0.66 7.37 -3.77
N LYS A 185 -0.16 7.70 -4.98
CA LYS A 185 -0.07 9.08 -5.48
C LYS A 185 -1.43 9.77 -5.65
N ASN A 186 -2.53 9.01 -5.74
CA ASN A 186 -3.89 9.52 -5.83
C ASN A 186 -4.55 9.64 -4.44
N GLY A 187 -3.80 9.35 -3.38
CA GLY A 187 -4.27 9.41 -2.00
C GLY A 187 -5.07 8.18 -1.56
N ARG A 188 -5.20 7.13 -2.38
CA ARG A 188 -5.88 5.89 -1.97
C ARG A 188 -5.03 5.15 -0.95
N LEU A 189 -5.71 4.62 0.06
CA LEU A 189 -5.08 3.94 1.18
C LEU A 189 -5.30 2.44 1.05
N TYR A 190 -4.23 1.66 1.08
CA TYR A 190 -4.23 0.20 1.04
C TYR A 190 -3.79 -0.30 2.40
N LYS A 191 -4.64 -1.08 3.06
CA LYS A 191 -4.36 -1.61 4.41
C LYS A 191 -3.97 -3.08 4.32
N SER A 192 -3.03 -3.46 5.18
CA SER A 192 -2.65 -4.86 5.44
C SER A 192 -2.80 -5.12 6.93
N PRO A 193 -3.94 -5.67 7.39
CA PRO A 193 -4.15 -6.06 8.78
C PRO A 193 -3.14 -7.10 9.30
N ILE A 194 -2.52 -7.87 8.42
CA ILE A 194 -1.42 -8.80 8.72
C ILE A 194 -0.29 -8.53 7.72
N ALA A 195 0.60 -7.59 8.03
CA ALA A 195 1.64 -7.12 7.12
C ALA A 195 2.63 -8.23 6.73
N ASN A 196 2.93 -9.15 7.66
CA ASN A 196 3.80 -10.30 7.45
C ASN A 196 3.13 -11.47 6.74
N SER A 197 2.38 -11.18 5.67
CA SER A 197 1.69 -12.16 4.84
C SER A 197 1.77 -11.81 3.36
N ALA A 198 1.53 -12.80 2.49
CA ALA A 198 1.64 -12.59 1.05
C ALA A 198 0.59 -11.62 0.51
N ASP A 199 -0.65 -11.67 1.02
CA ASP A 199 -1.82 -10.89 0.59
C ASP A 199 -2.17 -9.70 1.52
N GLY A 200 -1.48 -9.57 2.66
CA GLY A 200 -1.79 -8.58 3.69
C GLY A 200 -2.94 -8.98 4.62
N LEU A 201 -3.54 -10.15 4.40
CA LEU A 201 -4.71 -10.71 5.12
C LEU A 201 -4.40 -12.04 5.84
N GLY A 202 -3.15 -12.50 5.80
CA GLY A 202 -2.69 -13.70 6.50
C GLY A 202 -2.38 -14.91 5.62
N ALA A 203 -2.35 -14.76 4.29
CA ALA A 203 -1.90 -15.83 3.41
C ALA A 203 -0.43 -16.21 3.65
N GLU A 204 -0.14 -17.50 3.55
CA GLU A 204 1.21 -18.04 3.71
C GLU A 204 2.18 -17.47 2.67
N ILE A 205 3.38 -17.11 3.12
CA ILE A 205 4.46 -16.65 2.26
C ILE A 205 5.17 -17.90 1.71
N LEU A 206 5.10 -18.09 0.39
CA LEU A 206 5.67 -19.26 -0.29
C LEU A 206 7.12 -19.06 -0.75
N THR A 207 7.70 -17.88 -0.52
CA THR A 207 9.10 -17.62 -0.87
C THR A 207 10.02 -18.27 0.16
N ASP A 208 11.16 -18.79 -0.28
CA ASP A 208 12.12 -19.49 0.59
C ASP A 208 12.65 -18.60 1.74
N GLU A 209 12.77 -17.29 1.49
CA GLU A 209 13.24 -16.30 2.46
C GLU A 209 12.13 -15.74 3.37
N MET A 210 10.86 -16.12 3.13
CA MET A 210 9.69 -15.69 3.92
C MET A 210 9.52 -14.16 4.03
N GLN A 211 9.95 -13.41 3.01
CA GLN A 211 9.89 -11.94 2.99
C GLN A 211 8.49 -11.39 2.72
N TRP A 212 8.23 -10.17 3.19
CA TRP A 212 6.99 -9.44 2.99
C TRP A 212 7.22 -7.93 2.80
N LYS A 213 6.25 -7.27 2.17
CA LYS A 213 6.32 -5.84 1.84
C LYS A 213 6.20 -4.98 3.10
N THR A 214 7.28 -4.30 3.48
CA THR A 214 7.43 -3.54 4.74
C THR A 214 6.30 -2.56 5.01
N PHE A 215 5.89 -1.79 4.01
CA PHE A 215 4.79 -0.84 4.13
C PHE A 215 3.49 -1.32 3.46
N GLY A 216 3.44 -2.56 2.99
CA GLY A 216 2.25 -3.15 2.35
C GLY A 216 1.93 -2.59 0.96
N THR A 217 2.94 -2.05 0.25
CA THR A 217 2.77 -1.56 -1.12
C THR A 217 2.16 -2.64 -2.02
N PRO A 218 1.05 -2.37 -2.71
CA PRO A 218 0.41 -3.34 -3.60
C PRO A 218 1.23 -3.54 -4.88
N SER A 219 1.27 -4.77 -5.42
CA SER A 219 1.90 -5.05 -6.72
C SER A 219 1.05 -4.54 -7.89
N LYS A 220 -0.27 -4.41 -7.68
CA LYS A 220 -1.21 -3.83 -8.64
C LYS A 220 -1.98 -2.71 -7.95
N LEU A 221 -2.02 -1.53 -8.57
CA LEU A 221 -2.87 -0.46 -8.08
C LEU A 221 -4.32 -0.64 -8.55
N PHE A 222 -5.21 0.17 -7.99
CA PHE A 222 -6.61 0.29 -8.42
C PHE A 222 -6.76 0.32 -9.96
N PRO A 223 -7.76 -0.36 -10.58
CA PRO A 223 -8.99 -0.92 -9.99
C PRO A 223 -8.90 -2.35 -9.47
N ASN A 224 -7.82 -3.08 -9.75
CA ASN A 224 -7.67 -4.49 -9.38
C ASN A 224 -6.46 -4.68 -8.45
N PRO A 225 -6.49 -4.13 -7.23
CA PRO A 225 -5.37 -4.25 -6.33
C PRO A 225 -5.30 -5.65 -5.71
N ASP A 226 -4.08 -6.07 -5.40
CA ASP A 226 -3.76 -7.27 -4.62
C ASP A 226 -3.74 -7.01 -3.10
N ARG A 227 -4.12 -5.80 -2.68
CA ARG A 227 -4.27 -5.37 -1.29
C ARG A 227 -5.66 -4.77 -1.07
N GLU A 228 -6.21 -4.97 0.12
CA GLU A 228 -7.50 -4.40 0.50
C GLU A 228 -7.40 -2.88 0.61
N ILE A 229 -8.36 -2.16 0.01
CA ILE A 229 -8.44 -0.70 0.13
C ILE A 229 -9.07 -0.36 1.48
N ALA A 230 -8.47 0.57 2.21
CA ALA A 230 -8.98 1.05 3.48
C ALA A 230 -10.29 1.83 3.27
N THR A 231 -11.32 1.48 4.04
CA THR A 231 -12.58 2.24 4.09
C THR A 231 -12.43 3.38 5.10
N ILE A 232 -12.22 4.59 4.59
CA ILE A 232 -12.11 5.80 5.42
C ILE A 232 -13.44 6.53 5.42
N GLY A 233 -13.75 7.21 6.53
CA GLY A 233 -14.97 7.98 6.63
C GLY A 233 -15.16 8.62 8.00
N PHE A 234 -16.41 8.94 8.30
CA PHE A 234 -16.82 9.44 9.61
C PHE A 234 -18.16 8.83 10.00
N ALA A 235 -18.44 8.80 11.29
CA ALA A 235 -19.72 8.38 11.81
C ALA A 235 -20.20 9.36 12.87
N PHE A 236 -21.50 9.44 13.06
CA PHE A 236 -22.08 10.14 14.19
C PHE A 236 -23.18 9.30 14.81
N ALA A 237 -23.27 9.38 16.13
CA ALA A 237 -24.33 8.77 16.91
C ALA A 237 -25.27 9.87 17.38
N SER A 238 -26.59 9.63 17.30
CA SER A 238 -27.60 10.48 17.91
C SER A 238 -28.93 9.73 18.06
N PRO A 239 -29.69 9.94 19.15
CA PRO A 239 -31.03 9.37 19.33
C PRO A 239 -32.04 9.72 18.23
N ILE A 240 -31.84 10.84 17.50
CA ILE A 240 -32.72 11.21 16.36
C ILE A 240 -32.75 10.14 15.27
N LEU A 241 -31.69 9.34 15.15
CA LEU A 241 -31.60 8.26 14.16
C LEU A 241 -32.43 7.03 14.51
N LEU A 242 -33.02 6.94 15.70
CA LEU A 242 -33.86 5.79 16.08
C LEU A 242 -35.14 5.80 15.23
N MET A 243 -35.26 4.94 14.22
CA MET A 243 -36.38 4.96 13.27
C MET A 243 -36.84 3.54 12.95
N GLY A 244 -38.05 3.18 13.38
CA GLY A 244 -38.54 1.81 13.36
C GLY A 244 -39.05 1.35 12.00
N GLU A 245 -39.78 2.20 11.27
CA GLU A 245 -40.47 1.81 10.04
C GLU A 245 -40.87 3.03 9.19
N GLY A 246 -41.52 2.76 8.06
CA GLY A 246 -41.99 3.77 7.11
C GLY A 246 -40.89 4.27 6.17
N THR A 247 -41.24 5.21 5.31
CA THR A 247 -40.25 5.90 4.46
C THR A 247 -39.55 6.94 5.31
N ARG A 248 -38.24 6.78 5.49
CA ARG A 248 -37.41 7.60 6.38
C ARG A 248 -36.43 8.40 5.54
N LYS A 249 -36.64 9.70 5.46
CA LYS A 249 -35.79 10.65 4.75
C LYS A 249 -34.84 11.31 5.74
N ILE A 250 -33.55 11.32 5.44
CA ILE A 250 -32.49 11.80 6.33
C ILE A 250 -31.65 12.82 5.57
N SER A 251 -31.43 13.97 6.17
CA SER A 251 -30.55 15.01 5.64
C SER A 251 -29.55 15.44 6.70
N LEU A 252 -28.27 15.14 6.45
CA LEU A 252 -27.14 15.56 7.27
C LEU A 252 -26.49 16.79 6.64
N LYS A 253 -26.39 17.86 7.40
CA LYS A 253 -25.75 19.10 6.99
C LYS A 253 -24.48 19.33 7.82
N ILE A 254 -23.34 19.44 7.15
CA ILE A 254 -22.02 19.67 7.75
C ILE A 254 -21.49 21.01 7.25
N ARG A 255 -21.13 21.91 8.17
CA ARG A 255 -20.56 23.21 7.86
C ARG A 255 -19.05 23.20 8.04
N PHE A 256 -18.33 23.46 6.96
CA PHE A 256 -16.88 23.64 6.98
C PHE A 256 -16.49 25.09 7.20
N LYS A 257 -15.34 25.29 7.86
CA LYS A 257 -14.71 26.61 7.92
C LYS A 257 -14.30 27.08 6.52
N PRO A 258 -14.41 28.39 6.24
CA PRO A 258 -13.99 28.93 4.96
C PRO A 258 -12.45 28.92 4.84
N THR A 259 -11.94 28.18 3.87
CA THR A 259 -10.52 28.16 3.48
C THR A 259 -10.40 28.54 2.00
N GLU A 260 -9.34 29.26 1.63
CA GLU A 260 -9.12 29.70 0.26
C GLU A 260 -9.06 28.50 -0.72
N GLY A 261 -9.84 28.57 -1.80
CA GLY A 261 -9.90 27.51 -2.82
C GLY A 261 -10.65 26.22 -2.42
N LEU A 262 -11.15 26.08 -1.18
CA LEU A 262 -11.82 24.87 -0.72
C LEU A 262 -13.11 24.55 -1.50
N LEU A 263 -13.92 25.57 -1.81
CA LEU A 263 -15.17 25.38 -2.56
C LEU A 263 -14.90 24.82 -3.96
N GLU A 264 -13.88 25.32 -4.64
CA GLU A 264 -13.52 24.86 -5.98
C GLU A 264 -12.99 23.41 -5.94
N LYS A 265 -12.20 23.06 -4.92
CA LYS A 265 -11.78 21.66 -4.70
C LYS A 265 -12.98 20.74 -4.42
N LEU A 266 -13.93 21.16 -3.57
CA LEU A 266 -15.11 20.35 -3.24
C LEU A 266 -16.02 20.15 -4.46
N ARG A 267 -16.08 21.12 -5.38
CA ARG A 267 -16.85 21.02 -6.63
C ARG A 267 -16.28 19.99 -7.62
N THR A 268 -15.02 19.58 -7.49
CA THR A 268 -14.46 18.51 -8.33
C THR A 268 -14.87 17.12 -7.86
N LEU A 269 -15.53 16.98 -6.71
CA LEU A 269 -16.03 15.70 -6.21
C LEU A 269 -17.34 15.32 -6.92
N ALA A 270 -17.44 14.07 -7.38
CA ALA A 270 -18.70 13.45 -7.76
C ALA A 270 -19.47 13.11 -6.47
N LEU A 271 -20.14 14.11 -5.87
CA LEU A 271 -20.69 14.02 -4.51
C LEU A 271 -21.56 12.77 -4.30
N ASP A 272 -22.48 12.48 -5.23
CA ASP A 272 -23.44 11.38 -5.13
C ASP A 272 -22.77 10.00 -5.15
N ASP A 273 -21.59 9.90 -5.75
CA ASP A 273 -20.79 8.67 -5.88
C ASP A 273 -19.65 8.62 -4.86
N THR A 274 -19.42 9.69 -4.10
CA THR A 274 -18.31 9.81 -3.14
C THR A 274 -18.66 9.18 -1.79
N PHE A 275 -19.93 9.18 -1.39
CA PHE A 275 -20.35 8.82 -0.04
C PHE A 275 -21.26 7.59 -0.03
N GLU A 276 -20.88 6.59 0.77
CA GLU A 276 -21.75 5.47 1.11
C GLU A 276 -22.28 5.65 2.53
N ILE A 277 -23.60 5.74 2.67
CA ILE A 277 -24.26 6.00 3.95
C ILE A 277 -24.86 4.71 4.50
N TRP A 278 -24.54 4.40 5.75
CA TRP A 278 -25.03 3.21 6.44
C TRP A 278 -25.57 3.57 7.82
N LEU A 279 -26.61 2.85 8.27
CA LEU A 279 -27.24 3.04 9.57
C LEU A 279 -27.21 1.76 10.42
N SER A 280 -27.23 1.90 11.73
CA SER A 280 -27.20 0.77 12.68
C SER A 280 -28.52 -0.01 12.67
N GLY A 281 -28.48 -1.25 12.17
CA GLY A 281 -29.59 -2.19 12.22
C GLY A 281 -29.42 -3.23 13.33
N ALA A 282 -30.50 -3.94 13.65
CA ALA A 282 -30.53 -4.92 14.75
C ALA A 282 -29.74 -6.21 14.47
N LYS A 283 -29.39 -6.47 13.21
CA LYS A 283 -28.65 -7.66 12.77
C LYS A 283 -27.38 -7.30 11.99
N GLU A 284 -27.42 -6.23 11.21
CA GLU A 284 -26.34 -5.78 10.34
C GLU A 284 -26.49 -4.28 10.02
N TRP A 285 -25.51 -3.73 9.32
CA TRP A 285 -25.58 -2.35 8.82
C TRP A 285 -26.59 -2.23 7.68
N ILE A 286 -27.41 -1.19 7.74
CA ILE A 286 -28.44 -0.89 6.74
C ILE A 286 -27.85 0.10 5.74
N ARG A 287 -27.73 -0.29 4.47
CA ARG A 287 -27.29 0.64 3.42
C ARG A 287 -28.44 1.57 3.05
N ALA A 288 -28.23 2.88 3.14
CA ALA A 288 -29.25 3.85 2.73
C ALA A 288 -29.17 4.13 1.23
N THR A 289 -30.33 4.34 0.61
CA THR A 289 -30.43 4.84 -0.77
C THR A 289 -30.07 6.32 -0.79
N ILE A 290 -29.16 6.72 -1.67
CA ILE A 290 -28.74 8.12 -1.79
C ILE A 290 -29.83 8.95 -2.46
N GLY A 291 -30.11 10.12 -1.90
CA GLY A 291 -31.09 11.05 -2.45
C GLY A 291 -32.54 10.72 -2.13
N TRP A 292 -33.43 11.26 -2.97
CA TRP A 292 -34.86 10.98 -2.95
C TRP A 292 -35.22 10.31 -4.28
N GLU A 293 -36.18 9.39 -4.29
CA GLU A 293 -36.83 9.00 -5.55
C GLU A 293 -37.40 10.27 -6.21
N MET A 294 -36.72 10.75 -7.25
CA MET A 294 -37.22 11.82 -8.09
C MET A 294 -38.09 11.18 -9.16
N THR A 295 -39.34 11.63 -9.26
CA THR A 295 -40.09 11.56 -10.51
C THR A 295 -39.21 12.14 -11.62
N GLU A 296 -39.06 11.45 -12.76
CA GLU A 296 -38.22 11.79 -13.93
C GLU A 296 -38.55 13.15 -14.61
N GLU A 297 -38.61 14.25 -13.87
CA GLU A 297 -38.84 15.58 -14.43
C GLU A 297 -37.51 16.29 -14.73
N ASN A 298 -37.06 16.04 -15.98
CA ASN A 298 -36.63 17.03 -16.97
C ASN A 298 -35.28 17.77 -16.79
N VAL A 299 -34.19 17.05 -16.49
CA VAL A 299 -32.79 17.53 -16.68
C VAL A 299 -32.60 18.17 -18.06
N ASP A 300 -33.21 17.58 -19.10
CA ASP A 300 -33.19 18.11 -20.46
C ASP A 300 -33.84 19.52 -20.54
N ALA A 301 -34.87 19.83 -19.73
CA ALA A 301 -35.45 21.18 -19.69
C ALA A 301 -34.53 22.21 -19.02
N GLU A 302 -33.75 21.81 -18.01
CA GLU A 302 -32.76 22.70 -17.37
C GLU A 302 -31.59 23.00 -18.30
N ILE A 303 -31.08 21.98 -19.01
CA ILE A 303 -30.06 22.16 -20.06
C ILE A 303 -30.58 23.12 -21.13
N LEU A 304 -31.82 22.92 -21.60
CA LEU A 304 -32.44 23.81 -22.57
C LEU A 304 -32.61 25.23 -22.03
N ALA A 305 -32.99 25.40 -20.75
CA ALA A 305 -33.10 26.71 -20.13
C ALA A 305 -31.74 27.42 -20.03
N PHE A 306 -30.69 26.70 -19.61
CA PHE A 306 -29.33 27.20 -19.53
C PHE A 306 -28.82 27.68 -20.90
N LEU A 307 -28.86 26.80 -21.90
CA LEU A 307 -28.39 27.12 -23.25
C LEU A 307 -29.21 28.23 -23.92
N ASN A 308 -30.52 28.32 -23.61
CA ASN A 308 -31.38 29.39 -24.13
C ASN A 308 -31.17 30.74 -23.41
N ASN A 309 -30.67 30.75 -22.18
CA ASN A 309 -30.40 31.96 -21.40
C ASN A 309 -28.96 32.48 -21.57
N ALA A 310 -28.04 31.66 -22.09
CA ALA A 310 -26.66 32.07 -22.39
C ALA A 310 -26.62 33.23 -23.41
N LYS A 311 -25.92 34.32 -23.11
CA LYS A 311 -25.81 35.51 -23.98
C LYS A 311 -24.53 35.50 -24.79
N THR A 312 -23.46 34.98 -24.23
CA THR A 312 -22.13 34.89 -24.84
C THR A 312 -21.60 33.46 -24.76
N TRP A 313 -20.63 33.13 -25.60
CA TRP A 313 -20.04 31.79 -25.60
C TRP A 313 -19.32 31.49 -24.26
N HIS A 314 -18.83 32.52 -23.56
CA HIS A 314 -18.26 32.40 -22.21
C HIS A 314 -19.29 31.93 -21.17
N ASP A 315 -20.58 32.16 -21.40
CA ASP A 315 -21.63 31.68 -20.48
C ASP A 315 -21.82 30.15 -20.59
N ILE A 316 -21.28 29.53 -21.64
CA ILE A 316 -21.35 28.07 -21.88
C ILE A 316 -19.98 27.42 -21.62
N ALA A 317 -18.90 28.02 -22.12
CA ALA A 317 -17.54 27.48 -22.05
C ALA A 317 -16.66 28.10 -20.96
N GLY A 318 -17.08 29.15 -20.26
CA GLY A 318 -16.22 29.89 -19.31
C GLY A 318 -15.13 30.76 -19.98
N LEU A 319 -14.20 31.28 -19.16
CA LEU A 319 -13.04 32.10 -19.54
C LEU A 319 -11.76 31.29 -19.37
N GLU A 320 -11.08 30.91 -20.45
CA GLU A 320 -9.79 30.21 -20.34
C GLU A 320 -8.75 31.03 -19.56
N PRO A 321 -8.01 30.43 -18.59
CA PRO A 321 -7.92 29.01 -18.22
C PRO A 321 -8.73 28.60 -16.97
N GLN A 322 -9.79 29.33 -16.62
CA GLN A 322 -10.65 29.03 -15.45
C GLN A 322 -11.48 27.74 -15.67
N VAL A 323 -12.43 27.40 -14.80
CA VAL A 323 -13.33 26.25 -15.00
C VAL A 323 -14.71 26.77 -15.44
N GLY A 324 -15.41 25.97 -16.25
CA GLY A 324 -16.64 26.39 -16.92
C GLY A 324 -17.87 25.85 -16.23
N PRO A 325 -19.05 26.33 -16.63
CA PRO A 325 -20.30 25.86 -16.05
C PRO A 325 -20.66 24.43 -16.49
N VAL A 326 -20.02 23.90 -17.54
CA VAL A 326 -20.16 22.51 -18.00
C VAL A 326 -18.89 21.75 -17.64
N ILE A 327 -19.08 20.61 -16.97
CA ILE A 327 -18.09 19.70 -16.42
C ILE A 327 -18.23 18.37 -17.15
N ASP A 328 -17.08 17.77 -17.44
CA ASP A 328 -16.89 16.47 -18.07
C ASP A 328 -17.62 15.36 -17.31
N ASP A 329 -18.35 14.49 -18.03
CA ASP A 329 -18.92 13.28 -17.48
C ASP A 329 -17.80 12.24 -17.26
N PRO A 330 -17.49 11.91 -15.99
CA PRO A 330 -16.36 11.05 -15.67
C PRO A 330 -16.62 9.57 -16.02
N GLU A 331 -17.84 9.16 -16.40
CA GLU A 331 -18.16 7.77 -16.81
C GLU A 331 -17.85 7.51 -18.29
N PHE A 332 -17.96 8.54 -19.15
CA PHE A 332 -17.89 8.38 -20.60
C PHE A 332 -16.81 9.26 -21.27
N GLY A 333 -16.26 10.24 -20.55
CA GLY A 333 -15.21 11.13 -21.03
C GLY A 333 -13.89 10.40 -21.29
N ILE A 334 -13.45 10.35 -22.55
CA ILE A 334 -12.13 9.82 -22.93
C ILE A 334 -11.08 10.91 -22.65
N HIS A 335 -10.65 11.11 -21.40
CA HIS A 335 -9.63 12.12 -21.11
C HIS A 335 -8.20 11.56 -21.03
N ARG A 336 -7.33 12.20 -21.82
CA ARG A 336 -5.93 12.44 -21.44
C ARG A 336 -5.92 13.55 -20.37
N PRO A 337 -5.03 13.47 -19.36
CA PRO A 337 -5.15 14.28 -18.16
C PRO A 337 -4.61 15.70 -18.37
N PHE A 338 -5.34 16.64 -18.99
CA PHE A 338 -4.99 18.08 -18.93
C PHE A 338 -6.19 19.02 -19.16
N LYS A 339 -6.34 19.97 -18.22
CA LYS A 339 -7.18 21.18 -18.16
C LYS A 339 -7.61 21.78 -19.52
N GLY A 340 -8.72 21.31 -20.07
CA GLY A 340 -9.50 21.99 -21.10
C GLY A 340 -10.98 21.81 -20.79
N TYR A 341 -11.82 22.78 -21.15
CA TYR A 341 -13.27 22.69 -21.01
C TYR A 341 -13.83 21.76 -22.10
N ASP A 342 -14.72 20.82 -21.78
CA ASP A 342 -15.29 19.92 -22.79
C ASP A 342 -16.10 20.62 -23.88
N ILE A 343 -16.86 21.65 -23.50
CA ILE A 343 -17.43 22.60 -24.47
C ILE A 343 -16.43 23.74 -24.70
N GLY A 344 -15.42 23.51 -25.53
CA GLY A 344 -14.50 24.58 -25.96
C GLY A 344 -15.20 25.72 -26.72
N GLU A 345 -14.51 26.87 -26.82
CA GLU A 345 -15.02 28.12 -27.42
C GLU A 345 -15.74 27.92 -28.77
N VAL A 346 -15.16 27.11 -29.67
CA VAL A 346 -15.73 26.84 -31.00
C VAL A 346 -17.08 26.13 -30.89
N THR A 347 -17.20 25.17 -29.97
CA THR A 347 -18.45 24.41 -29.77
C THR A 347 -19.52 25.33 -29.15
N ALA A 348 -19.16 26.12 -28.14
CA ALA A 348 -20.07 27.09 -27.52
C ALA A 348 -20.59 28.15 -28.52
N LYS A 349 -19.72 28.66 -29.39
CA LYS A 349 -20.14 29.56 -30.49
C LYS A 349 -21.07 28.88 -31.48
N ASN A 350 -20.83 27.62 -31.83
CA ASN A 350 -21.71 26.85 -32.69
C ASN A 350 -23.10 26.63 -32.05
N ILE A 351 -23.16 26.39 -30.74
CA ILE A 351 -24.42 26.24 -30.00
C ILE A 351 -25.25 27.53 -30.10
N LEU A 352 -24.64 28.69 -29.81
CA LEU A 352 -25.32 29.99 -29.90
C LEU A 352 -25.76 30.32 -31.33
N SER A 353 -24.87 30.13 -32.31
CA SER A 353 -25.18 30.37 -33.73
C SER A 353 -26.33 29.50 -34.21
N ARG A 354 -26.35 28.21 -33.82
CA ARG A 354 -27.44 27.29 -34.18
C ARG A 354 -28.73 27.66 -33.47
N ARG A 355 -28.70 27.99 -32.18
CA ARG A 355 -29.86 28.46 -31.42
C ARG A 355 -30.51 29.69 -32.07
N ASP A 356 -29.69 30.67 -32.44
CA ASP A 356 -30.14 31.94 -33.00
C ASP A 356 -30.64 31.82 -34.45
N SER A 357 -30.36 30.68 -35.13
CA SER A 357 -30.89 30.35 -36.46
C SER A 357 -32.34 29.88 -36.45
N PHE A 358 -32.87 29.48 -35.29
CA PHE A 358 -34.29 29.13 -35.15
C PHE A 358 -35.16 30.39 -35.06
N SER A 359 -36.38 30.34 -35.60
CA SER A 359 -37.33 31.48 -35.60
C SER A 359 -37.69 31.97 -34.19
N THR A 360 -37.66 31.08 -33.20
CA THR A 360 -37.91 31.37 -31.78
C THR A 360 -36.64 31.76 -31.01
N LYS A 361 -35.46 31.70 -31.65
CA LYS A 361 -34.12 31.87 -31.04
C LYS A 361 -33.90 31.01 -29.79
N ARG A 362 -34.50 29.82 -29.77
CA ARG A 362 -34.44 28.88 -28.64
C ARG A 362 -34.42 27.44 -29.15
N PHE A 363 -33.71 26.56 -28.45
CA PHE A 363 -33.86 25.11 -28.56
C PHE A 363 -35.13 24.65 -27.84
N SER A 364 -35.93 23.80 -28.49
CA SER A 364 -37.15 23.22 -27.93
C SER A 364 -37.01 21.76 -27.51
N THR A 365 -35.96 21.06 -27.95
CA THR A 365 -35.67 19.66 -27.58
C THR A 365 -34.16 19.44 -27.51
N ILE A 366 -33.72 18.51 -26.65
CA ILE A 366 -32.29 18.19 -26.50
C ILE A 366 -31.66 17.63 -27.79
N ASN A 367 -32.45 16.96 -28.64
CA ASN A 367 -32.00 16.47 -29.94
C ASN A 367 -31.55 17.60 -30.90
N GLN A 368 -32.11 18.81 -30.75
CA GLN A 368 -31.65 19.97 -31.54
C GLN A 368 -30.28 20.46 -31.09
N VAL A 369 -29.95 20.28 -29.80
CA VAL A 369 -28.64 20.56 -29.22
C VAL A 369 -27.63 19.49 -29.68
N MET A 370 -28.02 18.21 -29.65
CA MET A 370 -27.18 17.10 -30.14
C MET A 370 -26.81 17.24 -31.63
N ALA A 371 -27.68 17.84 -32.44
CA ALA A 371 -27.42 18.13 -33.85
C ALA A 371 -26.45 19.31 -34.11
N VAL A 372 -25.99 20.01 -33.08
CA VAL A 372 -24.98 21.08 -33.20
C VAL A 372 -23.63 20.47 -33.53
N ARG A 373 -22.96 21.01 -34.55
CA ARG A 373 -21.62 20.57 -34.96
C ARG A 373 -20.61 20.75 -33.81
N GLY A 374 -20.06 19.63 -33.33
CA GLY A 374 -19.05 19.59 -32.28
C GLY A 374 -19.57 19.26 -30.87
N ILE A 375 -20.88 19.01 -30.70
CA ILE A 375 -21.44 18.48 -29.45
C ILE A 375 -21.22 16.96 -29.33
N GLY A 376 -21.76 16.15 -30.23
CA GLY A 376 -21.67 14.68 -30.10
C GLY A 376 -22.41 14.13 -28.87
N GLU A 377 -22.30 12.83 -28.62
CA GLU A 377 -22.95 12.18 -27.47
C GLU A 377 -22.22 12.46 -26.16
N ASP A 378 -20.89 12.50 -26.21
CA ASP A 378 -19.95 12.91 -25.15
C ASP A 378 -20.39 14.22 -24.47
N LYS A 379 -20.49 15.33 -25.22
CA LYS A 379 -20.84 16.64 -24.63
C LYS A 379 -22.30 16.78 -24.22
N ILE A 380 -23.18 15.91 -24.72
CA ILE A 380 -24.54 15.81 -24.18
C ILE A 380 -24.51 15.12 -22.82
N ASN A 381 -23.66 14.11 -22.65
CA ASN A 381 -23.45 13.47 -21.35
C ASN A 381 -22.80 14.45 -20.37
N ASP A 382 -21.80 15.24 -20.78
CA ASP A 382 -21.22 16.31 -19.94
C ASP A 382 -22.27 17.35 -19.51
N LEU A 383 -23.16 17.76 -20.42
CA LEU A 383 -24.27 18.64 -20.09
C LEU A 383 -25.25 17.96 -19.11
N ARG A 384 -25.61 16.71 -19.33
CA ARG A 384 -26.49 15.95 -18.41
C ARG A 384 -25.85 15.76 -17.04
N TYR A 385 -24.54 15.52 -17.01
CA TYR A 385 -23.76 15.40 -15.81
C TYR A 385 -23.66 16.73 -15.05
N SER A 386 -23.49 17.84 -15.76
CA SER A 386 -23.39 19.19 -15.19
C SER A 386 -24.71 19.70 -14.61
N PHE A 387 -25.83 19.34 -15.25
CA PHE A 387 -27.18 19.75 -14.86
C PHE A 387 -27.95 18.64 -14.12
N ARG A 388 -27.29 17.55 -13.71
CA ARG A 388 -27.92 16.54 -12.86
C ARG A 388 -28.35 17.19 -11.55
N HIS A 389 -29.57 16.92 -11.09
CA HIS A 389 -29.94 17.22 -9.72
C HIS A 389 -29.09 16.34 -8.82
N THR A 390 -28.07 16.93 -8.21
CA THR A 390 -27.24 16.23 -7.26
C THR A 390 -28.05 15.93 -6.00
N ASN A 391 -28.04 14.66 -5.62
CA ASN A 391 -28.71 14.19 -4.41
C ASN A 391 -28.05 14.82 -3.18
N HIS A 392 -26.75 15.04 -3.22
CA HIS A 392 -25.96 15.78 -2.25
C HIS A 392 -25.68 17.21 -2.73
N LYS A 393 -25.63 18.18 -1.82
CA LYS A 393 -25.50 19.60 -2.19
C LYS A 393 -24.34 20.27 -1.49
N LEU A 394 -23.68 21.19 -2.20
CA LEU A 394 -22.74 22.15 -1.63
C LEU A 394 -23.34 23.54 -1.71
N ILE A 395 -23.52 24.19 -0.56
CA ILE A 395 -24.04 25.55 -0.46
C ILE A 395 -22.96 26.45 0.14
N SER A 396 -22.51 27.44 -0.61
CA SER A 396 -21.58 28.45 -0.10
C SER A 396 -22.35 29.62 0.52
N GLY A 397 -22.00 30.00 1.75
CA GLY A 397 -22.54 31.16 2.45
C GLY A 397 -21.44 32.08 2.99
N ALA A 398 -21.82 33.27 3.48
CA ALA A 398 -20.87 34.27 3.98
C ALA A 398 -19.98 33.77 5.15
N ASN A 399 -20.41 32.73 5.87
CA ASN A 399 -19.76 32.23 7.09
C ASN A 399 -19.21 30.79 6.95
N GLY A 400 -19.17 30.21 5.76
CA GLY A 400 -18.66 28.85 5.54
C GLY A 400 -19.32 28.11 4.37
N ILE A 401 -18.93 26.85 4.17
CA ILE A 401 -19.45 25.97 3.11
C ILE A 401 -20.26 24.85 3.77
N ASP A 402 -21.52 24.69 3.37
CA ASP A 402 -22.42 23.64 3.87
C ASP A 402 -22.43 22.46 2.87
N LEU A 403 -21.97 21.28 3.31
CA LEU A 403 -22.16 19.99 2.64
C LEU A 403 -23.44 19.34 3.18
N ILE A 404 -24.38 19.03 2.29
CA ILE A 404 -25.65 18.40 2.62
C ILE A 404 -25.69 17.01 2.00
N LEU A 405 -25.69 15.99 2.84
CA LEU A 405 -25.83 14.59 2.45
C LEU A 405 -27.29 14.16 2.69
N ASN A 406 -27.96 13.72 1.63
CA ASN A 406 -29.34 13.26 1.67
C ASN A 406 -29.40 11.76 1.37
N CYS A 407 -30.10 11.01 2.21
CA CYS A 407 -30.38 9.59 1.98
C CYS A 407 -31.75 9.20 2.50
N MET A 408 -32.23 8.05 2.07
CA MET A 408 -33.51 7.50 2.50
C MET A 408 -33.44 6.00 2.79
N LEU A 409 -34.31 5.56 3.69
CA LEU A 409 -34.65 4.15 3.90
C LEU A 409 -36.09 3.92 3.47
N LEU A 410 -36.30 2.85 2.71
CA LEU A 410 -37.60 2.42 2.19
C LEU A 410 -38.38 1.67 3.27
N PRO A 411 -39.72 1.54 3.17
CA PRO A 411 -40.53 0.84 4.17
C PRO A 411 -40.10 -0.62 4.42
N GLU A 412 -39.52 -1.28 3.43
CA GLU A 412 -38.99 -2.64 3.50
C GLU A 412 -37.64 -2.75 4.25
N ASP A 413 -36.90 -1.65 4.39
CA ASP A 413 -35.61 -1.65 5.08
C ASP A 413 -35.82 -1.86 6.59
N PRO A 414 -34.95 -2.60 7.29
CA PRO A 414 -35.10 -2.88 8.71
C PRO A 414 -35.07 -1.61 9.57
N ALA A 415 -35.51 -1.75 10.82
CA ALA A 415 -35.48 -0.66 11.80
C ALA A 415 -34.05 -0.21 12.12
N VAL A 416 -33.84 1.10 12.19
CA VAL A 416 -32.63 1.71 12.73
C VAL A 416 -32.72 1.67 14.25
N VAL A 417 -31.79 0.97 14.90
CA VAL A 417 -31.79 0.71 16.34
C VAL A 417 -30.51 1.25 16.98
N ASN A 418 -30.51 1.28 18.31
CA ASN A 418 -29.32 1.59 19.11
C ASN A 418 -28.14 0.72 18.70
N TYR A 419 -26.96 1.32 18.68
CA TYR A 419 -25.73 0.62 18.30
C TYR A 419 -25.41 -0.53 19.26
N ASP A 420 -25.06 -1.68 18.69
CA ASP A 420 -24.59 -2.86 19.41
C ASP A 420 -23.26 -3.31 18.80
N GLN A 421 -22.21 -3.21 19.59
CA GLN A 421 -20.85 -3.56 19.17
C GLN A 421 -20.69 -5.07 18.91
N GLU A 422 -21.40 -5.94 19.62
CA GLU A 422 -21.30 -7.39 19.41
C GLU A 422 -21.91 -7.81 18.07
N VAL A 423 -22.94 -7.09 17.64
CA VAL A 423 -23.63 -7.34 16.36
C VAL A 423 -22.90 -6.70 15.18
N LEU A 424 -22.50 -5.42 15.31
CA LEU A 424 -21.96 -4.63 14.20
C LEU A 424 -20.41 -4.65 14.11
N ILE A 425 -19.74 -5.32 15.06
CA ILE A 425 -18.30 -5.66 15.13
C ILE A 425 -17.34 -4.45 15.26
N GLN A 426 -17.70 -3.29 14.72
CA GLN A 426 -16.93 -2.04 14.81
C GLN A 426 -16.82 -1.55 16.27
N ARG A 427 -15.78 -0.78 16.63
CA ARG A 427 -15.52 -0.38 18.03
C ARG A 427 -16.00 1.04 18.32
N ILE A 428 -17.22 1.36 17.88
CA ILE A 428 -17.82 2.68 18.10
C ILE A 428 -18.38 2.75 19.52
N GLN A 429 -17.75 3.54 20.39
CA GLN A 429 -18.15 3.66 21.79
C GLN A 429 -19.41 4.52 21.96
N THR A 430 -20.59 3.92 21.72
CA THR A 430 -21.90 4.56 21.90
C THR A 430 -23.01 3.52 22.09
N ASN A 431 -24.10 3.92 22.77
CA ASN A 431 -25.35 3.15 22.88
C ASN A 431 -26.49 3.77 22.05
N SER A 432 -26.23 4.89 21.37
CA SER A 432 -27.21 5.54 20.49
C SER A 432 -27.15 4.94 19.09
N PRO A 433 -28.19 5.08 18.25
CA PRO A 433 -28.12 4.67 16.86
C PRO A 433 -27.04 5.48 16.11
N VAL A 434 -26.40 4.86 15.13
CA VAL A 434 -25.23 5.40 14.42
C VAL A 434 -25.53 5.48 12.93
N MET A 435 -25.17 6.61 12.34
CA MET A 435 -25.04 6.78 10.90
C MET A 435 -23.55 6.90 10.58
N LYS A 436 -23.02 5.96 9.79
CA LYS A 436 -21.65 6.03 9.25
C LYS A 436 -21.69 6.42 7.78
N VAL A 437 -20.73 7.24 7.40
CA VAL A 437 -20.53 7.76 6.06
C VAL A 437 -19.12 7.36 5.63
N ASN A 438 -19.04 6.37 4.75
CA ASN A 438 -17.79 5.88 4.19
C ASN A 438 -17.51 6.58 2.86
N LEU A 439 -16.24 6.75 2.52
CA LEU A 439 -15.83 7.15 1.19
C LEU A 439 -15.88 5.96 0.24
N ALA A 440 -16.56 6.12 -0.88
CA ALA A 440 -16.61 5.11 -1.93
C ALA A 440 -15.27 5.04 -2.69
N ASN A 441 -14.88 3.83 -3.07
CA ASN A 441 -13.67 3.58 -3.86
C ASN A 441 -14.01 3.55 -5.35
N THR A 442 -14.18 4.72 -5.96
CA THR A 442 -14.51 4.83 -7.40
C THR A 442 -13.26 5.02 -8.28
N ILE A 443 -13.41 4.70 -9.57
CA ILE A 443 -12.35 4.90 -10.59
C ILE A 443 -12.03 6.38 -10.78
N GLN A 444 -13.05 7.23 -10.68
CA GLN A 444 -13.04 8.61 -11.16
C GLN A 444 -12.43 9.60 -10.15
N SER A 445 -12.66 9.42 -8.85
CA SER A 445 -12.09 10.30 -7.82
C SER A 445 -12.16 9.66 -6.44
N TYR A 446 -11.05 9.65 -5.71
CA TYR A 446 -11.03 9.29 -4.29
C TYR A 446 -11.05 10.57 -3.45
N GLY A 447 -12.19 10.89 -2.85
CA GLY A 447 -12.45 12.18 -2.22
C GLY A 447 -11.61 12.50 -0.97
N TYR A 448 -10.85 11.53 -0.47
CA TYR A 448 -10.06 11.64 0.76
C TYR A 448 -9.08 12.82 0.76
N GLU A 449 -8.30 13.03 -0.31
CA GLU A 449 -7.28 14.11 -0.36
C GLU A 449 -7.90 15.51 -0.28
N ILE A 450 -9.17 15.67 -0.69
CA ILE A 450 -9.90 16.93 -0.59
C ILE A 450 -10.57 17.05 0.79
N LEU A 451 -11.18 15.97 1.28
CA LEU A 451 -12.01 15.97 2.49
C LEU A 451 -11.20 15.92 3.79
N LYS A 452 -9.95 15.43 3.78
CA LYS A 452 -9.07 15.39 4.96
C LYS A 452 -8.70 16.77 5.50
N ASP A 453 -8.67 17.78 4.63
CA ASP A 453 -8.34 19.18 4.98
C ASP A 453 -9.59 19.97 5.44
N CYS A 454 -10.78 19.35 5.44
CA CYS A 454 -12.03 20.02 5.79
C CYS A 454 -12.24 20.08 7.31
N GLU A 455 -12.16 21.28 7.89
CA GLU A 455 -12.51 21.50 9.29
C GLU A 455 -14.01 21.72 9.49
N VAL A 456 -14.66 20.81 10.23
CA VAL A 456 -16.07 20.90 10.64
C VAL A 456 -16.23 21.91 11.79
N SER A 457 -17.16 22.85 11.62
CA SER A 457 -17.52 23.88 12.60
C SER A 457 -18.91 23.70 13.20
N LYS A 458 -19.83 23.09 12.44
CA LYS A 458 -21.19 22.76 12.89
C LYS A 458 -21.70 21.58 12.08
N ALA A 459 -22.49 20.70 12.71
CA ALA A 459 -23.25 19.69 12.00
C ALA A 459 -24.69 19.65 12.54
N SER A 460 -25.66 19.42 11.66
CA SER A 460 -27.08 19.31 12.00
C SER A 460 -27.71 18.20 11.19
N ILE A 461 -28.63 17.46 11.79
CA ILE A 461 -29.36 16.38 11.14
C ILE A 461 -30.85 16.67 11.18
N SER A 462 -31.53 16.41 10.07
CA SER A 462 -32.99 16.45 9.98
C SER A 462 -33.51 15.14 9.43
N ILE A 463 -34.66 14.71 9.96
CA ILE A 463 -35.37 13.52 9.52
C ILE A 463 -36.83 13.85 9.22
N ASP A 464 -37.37 13.17 8.22
CA ASP A 464 -38.79 13.18 7.86
C ASP A 464 -39.22 11.72 7.67
N VAL A 465 -40.08 11.24 8.56
CA VAL A 465 -40.54 9.85 8.57
C VAL A 465 -42.03 9.82 8.29
N THR A 466 -42.42 9.02 7.30
CA THR A 466 -43.81 8.92 6.84
C THR A 466 -44.31 7.48 6.87
N GLY A 467 -45.58 7.31 7.26
CA GLY A 467 -46.27 6.01 7.21
C GLY A 467 -46.01 5.09 8.39
N ILE A 468 -45.86 5.62 9.61
CA ILE A 468 -45.70 4.81 10.82
C ILE A 468 -47.06 4.28 11.27
N GLU A 469 -47.19 2.97 11.42
CA GLU A 469 -48.45 2.29 11.78
C GLU A 469 -48.37 1.51 13.10
N ASN A 470 -47.16 1.17 13.56
CA ASN A 470 -46.87 0.49 14.81
C ASN A 470 -47.00 1.44 16.01
N LEU A 471 -48.23 1.92 16.20
CA LEU A 471 -48.63 2.88 17.23
C LEU A 471 -49.41 2.17 18.33
N ILE A 472 -49.28 2.68 19.55
CA ILE A 472 -50.08 2.20 20.68
C ILE A 472 -51.40 2.98 20.68
N LEU A 473 -52.45 2.33 20.19
CA LEU A 473 -53.78 2.91 20.10
C LEU A 473 -54.62 2.46 21.29
N GLN A 474 -55.25 3.39 22.00
CA GLN A 474 -56.05 3.07 23.19
C GLN A 474 -57.23 4.04 23.31
N ASN A 475 -58.37 3.57 23.79
CA ASN A 475 -59.48 4.44 24.22
C ASN A 475 -59.67 4.34 25.74
N ASP A 476 -60.70 5.00 26.28
CA ASP A 476 -60.98 4.97 27.73
C ASP A 476 -61.32 3.56 28.27
N GLN A 477 -61.57 2.58 27.41
CA GLN A 477 -62.02 1.23 27.77
C GLN A 477 -60.90 0.19 27.64
N THR A 478 -60.20 0.16 26.51
CA THR A 478 -59.20 -0.86 26.18
C THR A 478 -58.12 -0.33 25.22
N VAL A 479 -57.00 -1.06 25.16
CA VAL A 479 -56.04 -0.97 24.05
C VAL A 479 -56.69 -1.54 22.79
N LEU A 480 -56.46 -0.88 21.65
CA LEU A 480 -57.09 -1.17 20.38
C LEU A 480 -56.12 -1.94 19.46
N PRO A 481 -56.60 -2.94 18.69
CA PRO A 481 -55.75 -3.72 17.80
C PRO A 481 -55.32 -2.92 16.56
N ILE A 482 -54.07 -3.08 16.15
CA ILE A 482 -53.53 -2.51 14.89
C ILE A 482 -53.94 -3.40 13.71
N GLY A 483 -54.23 -2.81 12.55
CA GLY A 483 -54.57 -3.53 11.31
C GLY A 483 -56.01 -4.07 11.23
N LYS A 484 -56.86 -3.75 12.21
CA LYS A 484 -58.31 -4.00 12.18
C LYS A 484 -59.05 -2.69 12.33
N ASN A 485 -60.34 -2.68 11.98
CA ASN A 485 -61.16 -1.53 12.27
C ASN A 485 -61.27 -1.31 13.79
N ILE A 486 -61.10 -0.07 14.23
CA ILE A 486 -61.12 0.33 15.64
C ILE A 486 -62.11 1.46 15.89
N GLN A 487 -62.63 1.52 17.11
CA GLN A 487 -63.52 2.59 17.56
C GLN A 487 -62.75 3.54 18.50
N PRO A 488 -62.18 4.65 17.99
CA PRO A 488 -61.26 5.51 18.75
C PRO A 488 -61.89 6.10 20.02
N PHE A 489 -63.20 6.36 20.02
CA PHE A 489 -63.92 6.94 21.16
C PHE A 489 -64.87 5.95 21.85
N GLY A 490 -64.65 4.64 21.63
CA GLY A 490 -65.48 3.55 22.17
C GLY A 490 -66.89 3.45 21.55
N PHE A 491 -67.65 2.43 21.97
CA PHE A 491 -68.97 2.10 21.43
C PHE A 491 -70.06 3.17 21.65
N ARG A 492 -69.83 4.09 22.60
CA ARG A 492 -70.73 5.22 22.89
C ARG A 492 -69.91 6.51 23.00
N SER A 493 -69.65 7.12 21.85
CA SER A 493 -68.82 8.32 21.76
C SER A 493 -69.57 9.55 22.30
N VAL A 494 -69.29 9.92 23.55
CA VAL A 494 -69.86 11.10 24.23
C VAL A 494 -68.81 12.20 24.39
N LYS A 495 -69.25 13.44 24.66
CA LYS A 495 -68.34 14.55 24.98
C LYS A 495 -67.31 14.14 26.04
N GLY A 496 -66.03 14.37 25.74
CA GLY A 496 -64.92 14.08 26.65
C GLY A 496 -64.35 12.67 26.56
N SER A 497 -64.87 11.81 25.67
CA SER A 497 -64.25 10.52 25.34
C SER A 497 -62.85 10.75 24.77
N ASN A 498 -61.88 9.92 25.18
CA ASN A 498 -60.49 10.08 24.82
C ASN A 498 -60.01 8.95 23.89
N PHE A 499 -59.19 9.34 22.93
CA PHE A 499 -58.40 8.45 22.08
C PHE A 499 -56.92 8.75 22.28
N TYR A 500 -56.17 7.77 22.74
CA TYR A 500 -54.75 7.85 23.05
C TYR A 500 -53.93 7.22 21.92
N ILE A 501 -52.89 7.93 21.48
CA ILE A 501 -51.95 7.48 20.45
C ILE A 501 -50.54 7.59 21.04
N GLY A 502 -49.90 6.45 21.26
CA GLY A 502 -48.56 6.36 21.85
C GLY A 502 -47.51 5.92 20.84
N SER A 503 -46.31 6.49 20.95
CA SER A 503 -45.13 6.07 20.18
C SER A 503 -43.85 6.40 20.92
N LYS A 504 -43.05 5.38 21.24
CA LYS A 504 -41.74 5.59 21.87
C LYS A 504 -40.80 6.37 20.94
N GLU A 505 -40.79 5.99 19.67
CA GLU A 505 -39.90 6.55 18.66
C GLU A 505 -40.12 8.06 18.48
N VAL A 506 -41.37 8.48 18.25
CA VAL A 506 -41.70 9.86 17.89
C VAL A 506 -41.53 10.77 19.10
N PHE A 507 -42.07 10.33 20.25
CA PHE A 507 -42.17 11.17 21.43
C PHE A 507 -40.95 11.11 22.34
N GLY A 508 -39.99 10.19 22.10
CA GLY A 508 -38.65 10.28 22.67
C GLY A 508 -37.79 11.39 22.05
N LYS A 509 -38.17 11.87 20.86
CA LYS A 509 -37.50 12.98 20.17
C LYS A 509 -38.17 14.33 20.45
N SER A 510 -37.61 15.38 19.85
CA SER A 510 -38.20 16.73 19.79
C SER A 510 -38.80 16.97 18.39
N PRO A 511 -40.02 16.47 18.09
CA PRO A 511 -40.60 16.60 16.76
C PRO A 511 -40.92 18.08 16.43
N LYS A 512 -40.74 18.48 15.17
CA LYS A 512 -41.11 19.80 14.66
C LYS A 512 -42.52 19.80 14.08
N THR A 513 -42.87 18.74 13.37
CA THR A 513 -44.21 18.50 12.85
C THR A 513 -44.63 17.08 13.19
N VAL A 514 -45.92 16.91 13.50
CA VAL A 514 -46.57 15.61 13.63
C VAL A 514 -47.86 15.67 12.84
N GLU A 515 -48.08 14.71 11.94
CA GLU A 515 -49.32 14.58 11.18
C GLU A 515 -49.96 13.24 11.50
N LEU A 516 -51.21 13.29 11.96
CA LEU A 516 -52.01 12.08 12.18
C LEU A 516 -52.86 11.83 10.94
N LYS A 517 -52.70 10.68 10.31
CA LYS A 517 -53.49 10.23 9.17
C LYS A 517 -54.50 9.19 9.63
N PHE A 518 -55.76 9.50 9.39
CA PHE A 518 -56.90 8.67 9.74
C PHE A 518 -57.59 8.22 8.47
N LYS A 519 -57.80 6.90 8.36
CA LYS A 519 -58.64 6.32 7.33
C LYS A 519 -59.94 5.85 7.95
N TRP A 520 -61.00 6.62 7.72
CA TRP A 520 -62.32 6.35 8.27
C TRP A 520 -63.03 5.22 7.52
N HIS A 521 -63.76 4.41 8.27
CA HIS A 521 -64.63 3.35 7.77
C HIS A 521 -66.11 3.67 8.07
N GLY A 522 -67.01 3.15 7.24
CA GLY A 522 -68.46 3.27 7.46
C GLY A 522 -69.02 4.69 7.38
N LEU A 523 -68.38 5.61 6.64
CA LEU A 523 -68.85 6.99 6.49
C LEU A 523 -70.22 7.05 5.79
N PRO A 524 -71.09 8.05 6.09
CA PRO A 524 -72.37 8.22 5.41
C PRO A 524 -72.22 8.41 3.89
N GLU A 525 -72.99 7.63 3.11
CA GLU A 525 -72.94 7.62 1.63
C GLU A 525 -73.73 8.76 0.97
N ALA A 526 -74.60 9.46 1.73
CA ALA A 526 -75.43 10.53 1.21
C ALA A 526 -74.62 11.78 0.79
N ALA A 527 -75.10 12.50 -0.23
CA ALA A 527 -74.38 13.65 -0.83
C ALA A 527 -74.10 14.82 0.13
N THR A 528 -74.87 14.95 1.21
CA THR A 528 -74.69 15.95 2.27
C THR A 528 -74.02 15.40 3.53
N GLY A 529 -73.53 14.15 3.49
CA GLY A 529 -72.76 13.50 4.56
C GLY A 529 -73.50 13.47 5.90
N PHE A 530 -72.87 14.03 6.94
CA PHE A 530 -73.44 14.05 8.29
C PHE A 530 -74.69 14.94 8.41
N ALA A 531 -74.94 15.90 7.51
CA ALA A 531 -76.15 16.71 7.60
C ALA A 531 -77.43 15.87 7.37
N ASP A 532 -77.38 14.88 6.46
CA ASP A 532 -78.47 13.94 6.25
C ASP A 532 -78.54 12.87 7.37
N GLN A 533 -77.39 12.33 7.79
CA GLN A 533 -77.34 11.37 8.89
C GLN A 533 -77.97 11.91 10.18
N TYR A 534 -77.81 13.21 10.45
CA TYR A 534 -78.27 13.88 11.66
C TYR A 534 -79.47 14.82 11.47
N ALA A 535 -80.25 14.69 10.38
CA ALA A 535 -81.39 15.57 10.10
C ALA A 535 -82.44 15.65 11.23
N GLY A 536 -82.61 14.57 12.01
CA GLY A 536 -83.52 14.49 13.17
C GLY A 536 -82.90 14.84 14.53
N TYR A 537 -81.69 15.40 14.56
CA TYR A 537 -80.92 15.69 15.77
C TYR A 537 -80.65 17.19 15.94
N SER A 538 -79.99 17.61 17.03
CA SER A 538 -79.42 18.97 17.10
C SER A 538 -78.45 19.21 15.95
N THR A 539 -78.46 20.42 15.36
CA THR A 539 -77.75 20.76 14.12
C THR A 539 -76.30 20.29 14.13
N ARG A 540 -75.98 19.29 13.30
CA ARG A 540 -74.64 18.75 13.05
C ARG A 540 -74.37 18.68 11.55
N ASN A 541 -73.14 18.97 11.17
CA ASN A 541 -72.66 18.94 9.79
C ASN A 541 -71.25 18.33 9.73
N ASN A 542 -70.67 18.28 8.54
CA ASN A 542 -69.35 17.67 8.28
C ASN A 542 -68.19 18.30 9.08
N GLN A 543 -68.36 19.52 9.60
CA GLN A 543 -67.35 20.25 10.37
C GLN A 543 -67.65 20.27 11.89
N SER A 544 -68.77 19.71 12.32
CA SER A 544 -69.23 19.80 13.71
C SER A 544 -68.41 18.93 14.67
N PHE A 545 -67.82 17.83 14.16
CA PHE A 545 -67.06 16.89 14.98
C PHE A 545 -65.59 17.32 15.07
N THR A 546 -65.23 17.84 16.24
CA THR A 546 -63.87 18.29 16.52
C THR A 546 -63.31 17.60 17.77
N ALA A 547 -61.98 17.49 17.85
CA ALA A 547 -61.28 17.03 19.04
C ALA A 547 -60.21 18.04 19.47
N ALA A 548 -60.04 18.19 20.78
CA ALA A 548 -58.85 18.82 21.35
C ALA A 548 -57.70 17.79 21.36
N VAL A 549 -56.48 18.24 21.11
CA VAL A 549 -55.28 17.40 21.07
C VAL A 549 -54.33 17.86 22.16
N ASP A 550 -54.02 16.95 23.09
CA ASP A 550 -53.07 17.17 24.19
C ASP A 550 -51.88 16.21 24.07
N PHE A 551 -50.71 16.62 24.54
CA PHE A 551 -49.51 15.80 24.65
C PHE A 551 -49.17 15.52 26.11
N LEU A 552 -48.84 14.28 26.43
CA LEU A 552 -48.40 13.87 27.77
C LEU A 552 -46.90 14.11 27.93
N ASP A 553 -46.54 15.02 28.82
CA ASP A 553 -45.16 15.32 29.20
C ASP A 553 -45.06 15.57 30.71
N GLN A 554 -44.06 15.01 31.37
CA GLN A 554 -43.85 15.11 32.82
C GLN A 554 -45.10 14.77 33.66
N LYS A 555 -45.86 13.75 33.26
CA LYS A 555 -47.16 13.33 33.85
C LYS A 555 -48.29 14.38 33.73
N THR A 556 -48.12 15.39 32.89
CA THR A 556 -49.11 16.46 32.67
C THR A 556 -49.55 16.50 31.21
N TRP A 557 -50.84 16.73 30.99
CA TRP A 557 -51.40 16.91 29.65
C TRP A 557 -51.26 18.37 29.22
N LYS A 558 -50.37 18.63 28.26
CA LYS A 558 -50.14 19.95 27.67
C LYS A 558 -50.98 20.10 26.39
N PRO A 559 -51.80 21.15 26.23
CA PRO A 559 -52.63 21.31 25.04
C PRO A 559 -51.77 21.69 23.81
N ILE A 560 -51.89 20.91 22.73
CA ILE A 560 -51.29 21.20 21.41
C ILE A 560 -52.28 21.97 20.53
N SER A 561 -53.56 21.58 20.54
CA SER A 561 -54.62 22.26 19.80
C SER A 561 -55.97 22.11 20.51
N THR A 562 -56.76 23.17 20.55
CA THR A 562 -58.06 23.18 21.23
C THR A 562 -59.20 22.63 20.38
N SER A 563 -59.08 22.66 19.04
CA SER A 563 -60.11 22.16 18.13
C SER A 563 -59.51 21.80 16.77
N LYS A 564 -59.54 20.51 16.44
CA LYS A 564 -59.21 19.95 15.11
C LYS A 564 -60.40 19.17 14.59
N SER A 565 -60.80 19.45 13.35
CA SER A 565 -61.87 18.67 12.69
C SER A 565 -61.41 17.23 12.47
N LEU A 566 -62.26 16.27 12.80
CA LEU A 566 -62.00 14.83 12.65
C LEU A 566 -62.27 14.33 11.22
N PHE A 567 -63.02 15.08 10.41
CA PHE A 567 -63.41 14.67 9.05
C PHE A 567 -63.05 15.74 8.01
N GLN A 568 -63.03 15.34 6.75
CA GLN A 568 -62.74 16.21 5.61
C GLN A 568 -63.93 16.18 4.65
N GLY A 569 -64.64 17.32 4.55
CA GLY A 569 -65.76 17.50 3.65
C GLY A 569 -66.35 18.90 3.76
N ASN A 570 -66.76 19.46 2.63
CA ASN A 570 -67.63 20.63 2.59
C ASN A 570 -69.08 20.17 2.76
N ASN A 571 -69.98 21.05 3.22
CA ASN A 571 -71.38 20.69 3.51
C ASN A 571 -72.22 20.26 2.28
N SER A 572 -71.61 20.21 1.08
CA SER A 572 -72.24 19.90 -0.21
C SER A 572 -71.56 18.76 -0.98
N LEU A 573 -70.58 18.07 -0.38
CA LEU A 573 -69.82 16.98 -1.01
C LEU A 573 -69.76 15.76 -0.06
N PRO A 574 -69.63 14.53 -0.60
CA PRO A 574 -69.43 13.34 0.22
C PRO A 574 -68.15 13.46 1.07
N LEU A 575 -68.16 12.80 2.23
CA LEU A 575 -67.03 12.79 3.15
C LEU A 575 -65.86 11.99 2.56
N ASN A 576 -64.65 12.52 2.68
CA ASN A 576 -63.44 11.78 2.33
C ASN A 576 -63.11 10.78 3.44
N SER A 577 -62.83 9.53 3.06
CA SER A 577 -62.32 8.50 3.98
C SER A 577 -61.02 8.90 4.64
N ASP A 578 -60.17 9.61 3.90
CA ASP A 578 -58.85 9.99 4.37
C ASP A 578 -58.88 11.39 4.99
N LYS A 579 -58.36 11.47 6.22
CA LYS A 579 -58.19 12.72 6.95
C LYS A 579 -56.79 12.83 7.50
N THR A 580 -56.13 13.96 7.21
CA THR A 580 -54.89 14.34 7.89
C THR A 580 -55.15 15.44 8.91
N ILE A 581 -54.64 15.27 10.13
CA ILE A 581 -54.60 16.27 11.18
C ILE A 581 -53.15 16.72 11.36
N ASN A 582 -52.85 17.93 10.87
CA ASN A 582 -51.54 18.53 11.03
C ASN A 582 -51.43 19.21 12.40
N LEU A 583 -50.46 18.75 13.18
CA LEU A 583 -50.09 19.30 14.47
C LEU A 583 -48.77 20.05 14.30
N THR A 584 -48.88 21.30 13.83
CA THR A 584 -47.77 22.25 13.73
C THR A 584 -47.99 23.36 14.76
N GLY A 585 -46.94 23.77 15.46
CA GLY A 585 -47.04 24.88 16.42
C GLY A 585 -45.91 24.93 17.44
N SER A 586 -45.79 26.08 18.11
CA SER A 586 -44.78 26.38 19.14
C SER A 586 -44.91 25.52 20.41
N ALA A 587 -46.01 24.77 20.55
CA ALA A 587 -46.17 23.82 21.64
C ALA A 587 -45.08 22.73 21.61
N TRP A 588 -44.61 22.35 20.42
CA TRP A 588 -43.52 21.39 20.23
C TRP A 588 -42.16 21.95 20.66
N ASP A 589 -41.92 23.26 20.54
CA ASP A 589 -40.65 23.89 20.92
C ASP A 589 -40.37 23.80 22.43
N SER A 590 -41.40 23.59 23.25
CA SER A 590 -41.28 23.45 24.70
C SER A 590 -40.95 22.01 25.16
N ILE A 591 -41.00 21.05 24.23
CA ILE A 591 -40.79 19.64 24.51
C ILE A 591 -39.33 19.31 24.19
N LYS A 592 -38.56 18.96 25.23
CA LYS A 592 -37.16 18.51 25.07
C LYS A 592 -37.10 17.04 24.69
N GLU A 593 -35.99 16.58 24.15
CA GLU A 593 -35.77 15.16 23.88
C GLU A 593 -35.71 14.34 25.19
N GLU A 594 -36.16 13.08 25.11
CA GLU A 594 -36.05 12.10 26.20
C GLU A 594 -35.68 10.73 25.58
N PRO A 595 -34.40 10.53 25.19
CA PRO A 595 -33.92 9.32 24.50
C PRO A 595 -34.12 8.02 25.30
N GLU A 596 -34.11 8.12 26.62
CA GLU A 596 -34.25 7.01 27.56
C GLU A 596 -35.72 6.75 27.97
N LEU A 597 -36.67 7.21 27.15
CA LEU A 597 -38.10 7.01 27.40
C LEU A 597 -38.41 5.53 27.67
N GLU A 598 -39.08 5.26 28.79
CA GLU A 598 -39.44 3.91 29.23
C GLU A 598 -40.25 3.18 28.14
N ASN A 599 -40.07 1.87 28.03
CA ASN A 599 -40.93 1.07 27.16
C ASN A 599 -42.34 1.02 27.76
N PHE A 600 -43.34 1.37 26.96
CA PHE A 600 -44.74 1.30 27.35
C PHE A 600 -45.52 0.52 26.29
N THR A 601 -46.55 -0.21 26.74
CA THR A 601 -47.50 -0.92 25.88
C THR A 601 -48.91 -0.36 26.00
N THR A 602 -49.18 0.43 27.06
CA THR A 602 -50.48 1.03 27.37
C THR A 602 -50.30 2.39 28.02
N TRP A 603 -51.25 3.29 27.83
CA TRP A 603 -51.34 4.50 28.64
C TRP A 603 -51.88 4.17 30.04
N SER A 604 -51.22 4.70 31.07
CA SER A 604 -51.67 4.66 32.47
C SER A 604 -51.41 6.00 33.17
N PRO A 605 -52.06 6.28 34.32
CA PRO A 605 -51.74 7.47 35.13
C PRO A 605 -50.29 7.52 35.63
N ALA A 606 -49.56 6.40 35.62
CA ALA A 606 -48.14 6.34 35.96
C ALA A 606 -47.23 6.79 34.81
N SER A 607 -47.73 6.77 33.56
CA SER A 607 -46.96 7.11 32.37
C SER A 607 -46.46 8.55 32.44
N ASN A 608 -45.15 8.74 32.29
CA ASN A 608 -44.52 10.06 32.35
C ASN A 608 -44.73 10.87 31.07
N ARG A 609 -44.48 10.23 29.93
CA ARG A 609 -44.48 10.84 28.59
C ARG A 609 -44.81 9.78 27.54
N GLY A 610 -45.14 10.20 26.32
CA GLY A 610 -45.13 9.34 25.15
C GLY A 610 -46.49 9.09 24.51
N PHE A 611 -47.50 9.88 24.85
CA PHE A 611 -48.86 9.74 24.33
C PHE A 611 -49.46 11.08 23.92
N LEU A 612 -50.16 11.08 22.79
CA LEU A 612 -51.13 12.10 22.41
C LEU A 612 -52.52 11.67 22.87
N ARG A 613 -53.34 12.63 23.28
CA ARG A 613 -54.75 12.43 23.62
C ARG A 613 -55.62 13.31 22.76
N LEU A 614 -56.49 12.68 21.97
CA LEU A 614 -57.59 13.32 21.26
C LEU A 614 -58.83 13.25 22.15
N LYS A 615 -59.33 14.40 22.59
CA LYS A 615 -60.52 14.52 23.45
C LYS A 615 -61.68 15.09 22.66
N LEU A 616 -62.78 14.34 22.56
CA LEU A 616 -63.95 14.73 21.76
C LEU A 616 -64.63 15.99 22.32
N ASN A 617 -64.78 17.02 21.48
CA ASN A 617 -65.46 18.27 21.81
C ASN A 617 -66.99 18.16 21.66
N THR A 618 -67.71 19.25 21.90
CA THR A 618 -69.16 19.36 21.66
C THR A 618 -69.40 19.99 20.27
N PRO A 619 -70.36 19.50 19.47
CA PRO A 619 -71.29 18.38 19.72
C PRO A 619 -70.62 16.99 19.61
N ASP A 620 -71.14 16.02 20.37
CA ASP A 620 -70.75 14.60 20.26
C ASP A 620 -71.55 13.88 19.15
N PHE A 621 -71.36 12.57 18.98
CA PHE A 621 -72.03 11.77 17.93
C PHE A 621 -73.51 11.43 18.22
N GLY A 622 -74.13 12.00 19.28
CA GLY A 622 -75.58 11.86 19.47
C GLY A 622 -76.07 10.53 20.09
N HIS A 623 -75.16 9.64 20.51
CA HIS A 623 -75.47 8.36 21.18
C HIS A 623 -76.33 8.51 22.44
N LYS A 624 -76.17 9.61 23.17
CA LYS A 624 -76.94 9.88 24.41
C LYS A 624 -78.36 10.38 24.12
N GLU A 625 -78.57 11.11 23.02
CA GLU A 625 -79.87 11.70 22.68
C GLU A 625 -80.72 10.80 21.78
N TYR A 626 -80.11 9.89 21.02
CA TYR A 626 -80.81 8.98 20.11
C TYR A 626 -81.97 8.21 20.76
N PRO A 627 -81.82 7.54 21.93
CA PRO A 627 -82.94 6.79 22.53
C PRO A 627 -84.15 7.67 22.86
N LEU A 628 -83.91 8.92 23.27
CA LEU A 628 -84.98 9.89 23.59
C LEU A 628 -85.63 10.42 22.31
N LEU A 629 -84.84 10.74 21.28
CA LEU A 629 -85.33 11.23 19.99
C LEU A 629 -86.14 10.15 19.26
N PHE A 630 -85.62 8.91 19.24
CA PHE A 630 -86.30 7.76 18.66
C PHE A 630 -87.62 7.45 19.38
N ALA A 631 -87.62 7.43 20.73
CA ALA A 631 -88.85 7.21 21.50
C ALA A 631 -89.90 8.32 21.25
N LYS A 632 -89.48 9.59 21.18
CA LYS A 632 -90.39 10.71 20.85
C LYS A 632 -90.97 10.58 19.45
N ALA A 633 -90.15 10.26 18.45
CA ALA A 633 -90.57 10.10 17.05
C ALA A 633 -91.46 8.85 16.85
N ALA A 634 -91.19 7.76 17.59
CA ALA A 634 -92.00 6.55 17.57
C ALA A 634 -93.37 6.76 18.23
N LEU A 635 -93.42 7.46 19.37
CA LEU A 635 -94.68 7.82 20.05
C LEU A 635 -95.51 8.79 19.20
N SER A 636 -94.89 9.79 18.57
CA SER A 636 -95.62 10.71 17.68
C SER A 636 -96.22 9.98 16.48
N LYS A 637 -95.54 8.97 15.92
CA LYS A 637 -96.11 8.08 14.87
C LYS A 637 -97.38 7.34 15.29
N THR A 638 -97.56 7.04 16.58
CA THR A 638 -98.76 6.36 17.09
C THR A 638 -99.95 7.27 17.38
N THR A 639 -99.72 8.59 17.51
CA THR A 639 -100.76 9.57 17.91
C THR A 639 -101.35 10.40 16.77
N THR A 640 -100.81 10.33 15.55
CA THR A 640 -101.27 11.11 14.38
C THR A 640 -101.84 10.22 13.28
N THR A 641 -102.96 10.65 12.69
CA THR A 641 -103.68 9.97 11.58
C THR A 641 -103.00 10.11 10.20
N THR A 642 -101.92 10.88 10.10
CA THR A 642 -101.05 10.99 8.91
C THR A 642 -99.74 10.25 9.20
N VAL A 643 -99.69 8.97 8.87
CA VAL A 643 -98.62 8.04 9.27
C VAL A 643 -97.35 8.19 8.41
N ASP A 644 -97.44 8.84 7.25
CA ASP A 644 -96.38 8.83 6.22
C ASP A 644 -95.32 9.95 6.31
N ASP A 645 -95.49 10.96 7.18
CA ASP A 645 -94.66 12.19 7.15
C ASP A 645 -93.70 12.38 8.36
N ILE A 646 -93.55 11.37 9.24
CA ILE A 646 -92.62 11.43 10.37
C ILE A 646 -91.44 10.49 10.13
N ASP A 647 -90.35 11.05 9.62
CA ASP A 647 -89.07 10.34 9.49
C ASP A 647 -88.49 10.01 10.88
N LEU A 648 -88.16 8.73 11.07
CA LEU A 648 -87.47 8.31 12.29
C LEU A 648 -86.02 8.78 12.23
N PRO A 649 -85.45 9.28 13.34
CA PRO A 649 -84.04 9.65 13.36
C PRO A 649 -83.18 8.42 13.03
N LYS A 650 -82.24 8.57 12.09
CA LYS A 650 -81.26 7.53 11.73
C LYS A 650 -80.37 7.22 12.93
N GLU A 651 -79.83 6.01 13.03
CA GLU A 651 -78.90 5.63 14.11
C GLU A 651 -77.67 6.55 14.12
N PRO A 652 -77.18 6.99 15.30
CA PRO A 652 -76.01 7.85 15.37
C PRO A 652 -74.78 7.13 14.82
N TYR A 653 -73.93 7.86 14.08
CA TYR A 653 -72.70 7.28 13.54
C TYR A 653 -71.72 6.96 14.68
N THR A 654 -71.24 5.72 14.73
CA THR A 654 -70.12 5.35 15.62
C THR A 654 -68.82 5.51 14.84
N PRO A 655 -67.92 6.42 15.24
CA PRO A 655 -66.66 6.62 14.55
C PRO A 655 -65.85 5.32 14.52
N GLU A 656 -65.48 4.89 13.33
CA GLU A 656 -64.71 3.67 13.09
C GLU A 656 -63.54 4.00 12.15
N LEU A 657 -62.31 3.66 12.57
CA LEU A 657 -61.09 3.87 11.80
C LEU A 657 -60.61 2.53 11.26
N GLN A 658 -60.37 2.46 9.95
CA GLN A 658 -59.73 1.33 9.30
C GLN A 658 -58.24 1.26 9.65
N SER A 659 -57.57 2.41 9.63
CA SER A 659 -56.15 2.51 10.01
C SER A 659 -55.82 3.90 10.54
N VAL A 660 -54.75 3.94 11.33
CA VAL A 660 -54.14 5.16 11.86
C VAL A 660 -52.66 5.10 11.55
N SER A 661 -52.17 6.10 10.85
CA SER A 661 -50.74 6.27 10.64
C SER A 661 -50.26 7.66 11.07
N LEU A 662 -48.97 7.77 11.33
CA LEU A 662 -48.33 8.97 11.82
C LEU A 662 -47.15 9.33 10.93
N ASN A 663 -47.07 10.61 10.55
CA ASN A 663 -45.87 11.21 9.96
C ASN A 663 -45.25 12.17 10.97
N TYR A 664 -43.93 12.29 10.99
CA TYR A 664 -43.26 13.31 11.80
C TYR A 664 -41.97 13.81 11.15
N SER A 665 -41.58 15.02 11.51
CA SER A 665 -40.23 15.53 11.25
C SER A 665 -39.54 15.90 12.55
N ALA A 666 -38.22 15.77 12.59
CA ALA A 666 -37.38 16.21 13.69
C ALA A 666 -36.06 16.79 13.16
N GLU A 667 -35.49 17.73 13.90
CA GLU A 667 -34.20 18.35 13.57
C GLU A 667 -33.39 18.54 14.85
N GLU A 668 -32.10 18.24 14.77
CA GLU A 668 -31.16 18.32 15.89
C GLU A 668 -29.81 18.89 15.42
N ASP A 669 -29.26 19.81 16.22
CA ASP A 669 -27.89 20.29 16.06
C ASP A 669 -26.95 19.35 16.82
N LEU A 670 -26.03 18.69 16.12
CA LEU A 670 -25.09 17.75 16.74
C LEU A 670 -24.14 18.53 17.65
N THR A 671 -24.11 18.16 18.94
CA THR A 671 -23.21 18.80 19.89
C THR A 671 -21.78 18.29 19.69
N LEU A 672 -20.88 19.19 19.27
CA LEU A 672 -19.47 18.86 19.04
C LEU A 672 -18.66 18.65 20.34
N LYS A 673 -19.25 18.96 21.51
CA LYS A 673 -18.65 18.78 22.84
C LYS A 673 -19.35 17.63 23.56
N ASN A 674 -18.60 16.83 24.33
CA ASN A 674 -19.04 15.62 25.02
C ASN A 674 -20.52 15.68 25.48
N SER A 675 -21.41 15.06 24.70
CA SER A 675 -22.77 14.79 25.11
C SER A 675 -22.87 13.31 25.52
N LYS A 676 -23.88 13.00 26.34
CA LYS A 676 -24.09 11.63 26.85
C LYS A 676 -24.54 10.67 25.74
N TRP A 677 -25.19 11.20 24.70
CA TRP A 677 -25.89 10.40 23.68
C TRP A 677 -25.36 10.64 22.26
N ASP A 678 -24.72 11.78 22.01
CA ASP A 678 -24.17 12.14 20.71
C ASP A 678 -22.65 12.04 20.71
N GLY A 679 -22.12 11.69 19.55
CA GLY A 679 -20.69 11.62 19.37
C GLY A 679 -20.36 11.62 17.90
N PHE A 680 -19.29 12.31 17.55
CA PHE A 680 -18.67 12.23 16.23
C PHE A 680 -17.48 11.28 16.32
N PHE A 681 -17.31 10.45 15.30
CA PHE A 681 -16.29 9.42 15.24
C PHE A 681 -15.57 9.48 13.88
N HIS A 682 -14.25 9.34 13.91
CA HIS A 682 -13.48 9.05 12.71
C HIS A 682 -13.51 7.55 12.42
N MET A 683 -13.75 7.20 11.16
CA MET A 683 -13.60 5.84 10.66
C MET A 683 -12.23 5.76 9.98
N GLY A 684 -11.25 5.21 10.71
CA GLY A 684 -9.88 5.03 10.22
C GLY A 684 -9.68 3.73 9.46
N ALA A 685 -8.46 3.51 8.97
CA ALA A 685 -8.14 2.34 8.15
C ALA A 685 -8.29 1.01 8.92
N PHE A 686 -8.00 1.02 10.23
CA PHE A 686 -7.99 -0.17 11.08
C PHE A 686 -9.02 -0.14 12.21
N GLY A 687 -9.62 1.01 12.50
CA GLY A 687 -10.54 1.16 13.62
C GLY A 687 -11.08 2.58 13.77
N GLU A 688 -11.86 2.79 14.81
CA GLU A 688 -12.64 4.01 14.99
C GLU A 688 -12.14 4.86 16.18
N ALA A 689 -12.20 6.18 16.07
CA ALA A 689 -11.85 7.11 17.15
C ALA A 689 -13.02 8.03 17.47
N LYS A 690 -13.44 8.08 18.74
CA LYS A 690 -14.35 9.13 19.22
C LYS A 690 -13.63 10.47 19.25
N LEU A 691 -14.19 11.48 18.60
CA LEU A 691 -13.66 12.84 18.67
C LEU A 691 -14.11 13.51 19.96
N SER A 692 -13.14 14.11 20.65
CA SER A 692 -13.36 14.98 21.80
C SER A 692 -12.62 16.29 21.52
N PRO A 693 -13.16 17.18 20.68
CA PRO A 693 -12.43 18.35 20.24
C PRO A 693 -12.17 19.29 21.42
N GLN A 694 -10.91 19.71 21.56
CA GLN A 694 -10.52 20.74 22.54
C GLN A 694 -10.91 22.14 22.07
N ASN A 695 -11.01 22.34 20.75
CA ASN A 695 -11.39 23.59 20.08
C ASN A 695 -12.83 23.51 19.54
N ASP A 696 -13.37 24.62 19.03
CA ASP A 696 -14.72 24.66 18.44
C ASP A 696 -14.79 24.07 17.00
N SER A 697 -13.73 23.40 16.53
CA SER A 697 -13.71 22.66 15.24
C SER A 697 -12.80 21.44 15.28
N PHE A 698 -12.98 20.53 14.31
CA PHE A 698 -12.18 19.32 14.11
C PHE A 698 -12.14 18.92 12.63
N SER A 699 -11.16 18.11 12.21
CA SER A 699 -11.12 17.61 10.83
C SER A 699 -12.24 16.58 10.58
N LEU A 700 -12.86 16.61 9.39
CA LEU A 700 -13.91 15.68 9.01
C LEU A 700 -13.43 14.22 9.00
N LEU A 701 -12.19 13.98 8.56
CA LEU A 701 -11.61 12.65 8.37
C LEU A 701 -10.32 12.49 9.17
N PRO A 702 -9.92 11.24 9.48
CA PRO A 702 -8.59 10.97 10.05
C PRO A 702 -7.48 11.35 9.05
N GLU A 703 -6.36 11.83 9.58
CA GLU A 703 -5.22 12.29 8.78
C GLU A 703 -4.16 11.19 8.60
N TYR A 704 -3.85 10.90 7.35
CA TYR A 704 -2.77 10.02 6.89
C TYR A 704 -1.88 10.78 5.89
N SER A 705 -0.77 11.31 6.38
CA SER A 705 0.19 12.11 5.60
C SER A 705 1.20 11.24 4.85
N ASP A 706 1.58 10.11 5.43
CA ASP A 706 2.75 9.32 5.04
C ASP A 706 2.42 8.40 3.86
N GLU A 707 3.43 8.09 3.04
CA GLU A 707 3.28 7.14 1.92
C GLU A 707 3.24 5.70 2.45
N GLY A 708 4.10 5.38 3.43
CA GLY A 708 4.17 4.06 4.03
C GLY A 708 4.19 4.14 5.56
N GLU A 709 3.33 3.36 6.20
CA GLU A 709 3.28 3.21 7.66
C GLU A 709 3.34 1.72 8.03
N LEU A 710 4.26 1.37 8.94
CA LEU A 710 4.36 0.05 9.57
C LEU A 710 4.01 0.18 11.05
N LEU A 711 2.97 -0.53 11.48
CA LEU A 711 2.46 -0.54 12.85
C LEU A 711 2.87 -1.84 13.54
N ILE A 712 3.53 -1.75 14.68
CA ILE A 712 4.06 -2.87 15.46
C ILE A 712 3.34 -2.92 16.81
N GLY A 713 2.56 -3.97 17.02
CA GLY A 713 1.78 -4.19 18.24
C GLY A 713 2.48 -5.17 19.19
N LEU A 714 2.75 -4.70 20.40
CA LEU A 714 3.47 -5.43 21.45
C LEU A 714 2.51 -5.86 22.57
N SER A 715 2.46 -7.16 22.81
CA SER A 715 1.72 -7.75 23.94
C SER A 715 2.57 -7.80 25.20
N GLU A 716 1.94 -7.89 26.38
CA GLU A 716 2.59 -8.01 27.70
C GLU A 716 3.59 -6.91 28.09
N HIS A 717 3.76 -5.87 27.27
CA HIS A 717 4.58 -4.71 27.58
C HIS A 717 3.96 -3.89 28.72
N GLN A 718 4.77 -3.52 29.73
CA GLN A 718 4.35 -2.66 30.82
C GLN A 718 4.84 -1.23 30.63
N LYS A 719 4.07 -0.25 31.14
CA LYS A 719 4.40 1.16 31.03
C LYS A 719 5.78 1.46 31.62
N SER A 720 6.57 2.29 30.92
CA SER A 720 7.93 2.70 31.29
C SER A 720 9.02 1.63 31.16
N GLN A 721 8.75 0.49 30.52
CA GLN A 721 9.80 -0.47 30.17
C GLN A 721 10.46 -0.10 28.83
N ASN A 722 11.74 -0.39 28.69
CA ASN A 722 12.43 -0.21 27.40
C ASN A 722 12.08 -1.38 26.48
N ILE A 723 12.03 -1.13 25.19
CA ILE A 723 11.76 -2.14 24.17
C ILE A 723 12.96 -2.23 23.25
N GLN A 724 13.40 -3.44 22.96
CA GLN A 724 14.43 -3.71 21.97
C GLN A 724 13.86 -4.65 20.91
N LEU A 725 13.91 -4.22 19.66
CA LEU A 725 13.42 -4.95 18.49
C LEU A 725 14.61 -5.37 17.62
N LEU A 726 14.59 -6.61 17.13
CA LEU A 726 15.39 -7.03 15.99
C LEU A 726 14.54 -6.85 14.74
N VAL A 727 15.05 -6.07 13.80
CA VAL A 727 14.52 -5.98 12.45
C VAL A 727 15.45 -6.78 11.54
N GLN A 728 14.92 -7.85 10.96
CA GLN A 728 15.59 -8.64 9.95
C GLN A 728 14.99 -8.30 8.59
N ILE A 729 15.83 -7.89 7.65
CA ILE A 729 15.43 -7.52 6.30
C ILE A 729 15.96 -8.50 5.26
N LEU A 730 15.39 -8.47 4.06
CA LEU A 730 15.94 -9.11 2.88
C LEU A 730 16.86 -8.12 2.14
N ASP A 731 18.17 -8.35 2.23
CA ASP A 731 19.15 -7.51 1.53
C ASP A 731 18.95 -7.55 0.01
N GLY A 732 18.99 -6.38 -0.64
CA GLY A 732 18.84 -6.24 -2.10
C GLY A 732 17.39 -6.13 -2.60
N SER A 733 16.40 -6.13 -1.71
CA SER A 733 14.97 -5.92 -2.05
C SER A 733 14.55 -4.47 -2.18
N ALA A 734 15.28 -3.55 -1.56
CA ALA A 734 15.07 -2.11 -1.69
C ALA A 734 15.34 -1.63 -3.11
N ASN A 735 14.64 -0.58 -3.53
CA ASN A 735 14.94 0.17 -4.74
C ASN A 735 16.12 1.13 -4.50
N PRO A 736 17.33 0.85 -5.01
CA PRO A 736 18.51 1.66 -4.72
C PRO A 736 18.62 2.90 -5.63
N GLU A 737 17.69 3.09 -6.58
CA GLU A 737 17.68 4.24 -7.50
C GLU A 737 16.94 5.45 -6.93
N LYS A 738 16.22 5.25 -5.82
CA LYS A 738 15.51 6.30 -5.10
C LYS A 738 16.30 6.77 -3.88
N PRO A 739 16.12 8.04 -3.46
CA PRO A 739 16.72 8.53 -2.24
C PRO A 739 16.17 7.74 -1.04
N VAL A 740 17.04 7.49 -0.06
CA VAL A 740 16.63 6.82 1.18
C VAL A 740 15.74 7.76 1.97
N PRO A 741 14.48 7.38 2.27
CA PRO A 741 13.61 8.22 3.06
C PRO A 741 14.04 8.23 4.52
N GLN A 742 13.74 9.34 5.20
CA GLN A 742 13.89 9.41 6.64
C GLN A 742 12.72 8.65 7.31
N VAL A 743 13.07 7.66 8.14
CA VAL A 743 12.07 6.93 8.94
C VAL A 743 11.73 7.72 10.20
N GLU A 744 10.45 8.00 10.40
CA GLU A 744 9.95 8.61 11.63
C GLU A 744 9.32 7.56 12.54
N TRP A 745 9.74 7.56 13.80
CA TRP A 745 9.19 6.67 14.82
C TRP A 745 8.18 7.41 15.69
N SER A 746 7.02 6.78 15.91
CA SER A 746 5.95 7.26 16.77
C SER A 746 5.40 6.15 17.67
N TYR A 747 4.75 6.52 18.77
CA TYR A 747 4.02 5.62 19.66
C TYR A 747 2.57 6.08 19.79
N LEU A 748 1.69 5.14 20.13
CA LEU A 748 0.27 5.44 20.33
C LEU A 748 -0.01 5.80 21.78
N ALA A 749 -0.70 6.92 22.01
CA ALA A 749 -1.17 7.33 23.32
C ALA A 749 -2.55 8.01 23.19
N GLY A 750 -3.57 7.50 23.88
CA GLY A 750 -4.91 8.10 23.87
C GLY A 750 -5.52 8.22 22.46
N ASN A 751 -5.34 7.19 21.61
CA ASN A 751 -5.75 7.18 20.19
C ASN A 751 -5.09 8.28 19.32
N GLN A 752 -3.97 8.85 19.74
CA GLN A 752 -3.19 9.79 18.93
C GLN A 752 -1.74 9.31 18.79
N TRP A 753 -1.23 9.37 17.56
CA TRP A 753 0.18 9.11 17.28
C TRP A 753 1.03 10.28 17.78
N LYS A 754 2.01 9.98 18.64
CA LYS A 754 3.00 10.94 19.13
C LYS A 754 4.39 10.52 18.68
N THR A 755 5.16 11.46 18.16
CA THR A 755 6.53 11.22 17.72
C THR A 755 7.45 10.98 18.91
N PHE A 756 8.47 10.14 18.74
CA PHE A 756 9.51 9.98 19.76
C PHE A 756 10.46 11.18 19.79
N ASP A 757 10.83 11.61 21.00
CA ASP A 757 11.93 12.56 21.17
C ASP A 757 13.26 11.93 20.71
N LYS A 758 14.18 12.76 20.19
CA LYS A 758 15.49 12.29 19.69
C LYS A 758 16.31 11.45 20.68
N PHE A 759 16.12 11.65 21.99
CA PHE A 759 16.82 10.91 23.04
C PHE A 759 16.12 9.61 23.45
N SER A 760 14.88 9.39 23.01
CA SER A 760 14.11 8.19 23.34
C SER A 760 14.47 7.00 22.45
N LEU A 761 15.07 7.25 21.28
CA LEU A 761 15.70 6.22 20.46
C LEU A 761 17.11 5.94 21.02
N LEU A 762 17.23 4.89 21.82
CA LEU A 762 18.46 4.56 22.55
C LEU A 762 19.54 4.05 21.62
N THR A 763 19.17 3.26 20.61
CA THR A 763 20.08 2.65 19.65
C THR A 763 19.31 2.33 18.37
N ASP A 764 19.92 2.59 17.22
CA ASP A 764 19.43 2.15 15.92
C ASP A 764 20.61 1.59 15.10
N GLU A 765 20.76 0.26 15.10
CA GLU A 765 21.73 -0.42 14.24
C GLU A 765 21.21 -0.62 12.80
N THR A 766 19.92 -0.34 12.53
CA THR A 766 19.31 -0.52 11.21
C THR A 766 19.57 0.64 10.25
N ASN A 767 20.14 1.74 10.78
CA ASN A 767 20.44 2.97 10.04
C ASN A 767 19.21 3.52 9.30
N GLY A 768 18.06 3.58 9.96
CA GLY A 768 16.79 3.94 9.32
C GLY A 768 16.20 2.80 8.48
N LEU A 769 16.19 1.57 9.00
CA LEU A 769 15.56 0.38 8.41
C LEU A 769 16.16 -0.12 7.08
N ILE A 770 17.36 0.33 6.69
CA ILE A 770 18.02 -0.09 5.44
C ILE A 770 18.95 -1.30 5.60
N GLN A 771 19.22 -1.72 6.84
CA GLN A 771 20.00 -2.93 7.15
C GLN A 771 19.41 -3.69 8.34
N SER A 772 19.74 -4.99 8.46
CA SER A 772 19.33 -5.81 9.59
C SER A 772 20.06 -5.37 10.86
N GLY A 773 19.33 -5.23 11.97
CA GLY A 773 19.91 -4.71 13.21
C GLY A 773 18.92 -4.58 14.36
N LEU A 774 19.46 -4.19 15.53
CA LEU A 774 18.67 -3.88 16.72
C LEU A 774 18.24 -2.42 16.76
N VAL A 775 16.98 -2.18 17.14
CA VAL A 775 16.43 -0.86 17.45
C VAL A 775 15.89 -0.87 18.87
N ALA A 776 16.33 0.09 19.69
CA ALA A 776 15.97 0.17 21.10
C ALA A 776 15.27 1.50 21.43
N PHE A 777 14.14 1.41 22.14
CA PHE A 777 13.30 2.53 22.54
C PHE A 777 13.20 2.63 24.05
N ALA A 778 13.40 3.83 24.58
CA ALA A 778 12.95 4.20 25.91
C ALA A 778 11.48 4.65 25.83
N MET A 779 10.57 3.80 26.30
CA MET A 779 9.13 4.06 26.13
C MET A 779 8.64 5.18 27.07
N PRO A 780 7.97 6.21 26.54
CA PRO A 780 7.35 7.25 27.35
C PRO A 780 6.26 6.68 28.27
N ARG A 781 6.06 7.32 29.43
CA ARG A 781 5.01 6.91 30.39
C ARG A 781 3.59 7.03 29.84
N GLU A 782 3.41 7.88 28.84
CA GLU A 782 2.13 8.16 28.19
C GLU A 782 1.70 7.05 27.24
N ALA A 783 2.62 6.21 26.75
CA ALA A 783 2.30 5.08 25.89
C ALA A 783 1.36 4.12 26.64
N ASP A 784 0.09 4.11 26.25
CA ASP A 784 -0.94 3.26 26.83
C ASP A 784 -1.12 1.98 25.99
N ASN A 785 -2.05 1.15 26.44
CA ASN A 785 -2.40 -0.12 25.81
C ASN A 785 -3.92 -0.23 25.63
N SER A 786 -4.63 0.90 25.71
CA SER A 786 -6.09 0.95 25.62
C SER A 786 -6.45 1.79 24.41
N HIS A 787 -6.92 1.15 23.35
CA HIS A 787 -7.10 1.82 22.05
C HIS A 787 -8.35 1.35 21.32
N THR A 788 -8.95 2.26 20.54
CA THR A 788 -10.09 1.94 19.67
C THR A 788 -9.70 1.97 18.18
N ILE A 789 -8.66 2.73 17.81
CA ILE A 789 -8.19 2.83 16.43
C ILE A 789 -7.37 1.62 15.95
N LEU A 790 -6.87 0.80 16.90
CA LEU A 790 -6.10 -0.43 16.66
C LEU A 790 -6.50 -1.50 17.67
N THR A 791 -5.92 -2.70 17.57
CA THR A 791 -6.15 -3.79 18.54
C THR A 791 -5.84 -3.34 19.96
N ASP A 792 -6.85 -3.49 20.83
CA ASP A 792 -6.79 -3.15 22.25
C ASP A 792 -5.83 -4.08 23.02
N LYS A 793 -5.36 -3.65 24.20
CA LYS A 793 -4.41 -4.35 25.09
C LYS A 793 -2.99 -4.55 24.55
N LEU A 794 -2.65 -3.93 23.42
CA LEU A 794 -1.30 -3.90 22.86
C LEU A 794 -0.72 -2.49 22.98
N THR A 795 0.59 -2.40 23.22
CA THR A 795 1.33 -1.13 23.03
C THR A 795 1.78 -1.03 21.59
N TRP A 796 1.50 0.09 20.92
CA TRP A 796 1.77 0.27 19.50
C TRP A 796 2.93 1.22 19.23
N LEU A 797 3.80 0.80 18.32
CA LEU A 797 4.83 1.61 17.68
C LEU A 797 4.48 1.79 16.20
N LYS A 798 4.85 2.93 15.61
CA LYS A 798 4.73 3.20 14.19
C LYS A 798 6.08 3.64 13.64
N ALA A 799 6.52 3.00 12.55
CA ALA A 799 7.56 3.51 11.68
C ALA A 799 6.88 4.04 10.41
N SER A 800 7.12 5.29 10.03
CA SER A 800 6.52 5.86 8.83
C SER A 800 7.53 6.61 7.95
N VAL A 801 7.21 6.70 6.66
CA VAL A 801 8.01 7.38 5.63
C VAL A 801 7.09 8.24 4.76
N SER A 802 7.51 9.49 4.50
CA SER A 802 6.70 10.46 3.77
C SER A 802 6.64 10.21 2.26
N SER A 803 7.71 9.64 1.68
CA SER A 803 7.85 9.34 0.26
C SER A 803 8.92 8.28 0.02
N ASP A 804 9.00 7.75 -1.20
CA ASP A 804 10.01 6.78 -1.65
C ASP A 804 10.10 5.53 -0.77
N SER A 805 8.94 5.07 -0.29
CA SER A 805 8.82 3.93 0.63
C SER A 805 9.42 2.61 0.10
N ASP A 806 9.51 2.44 -1.21
CA ASP A 806 10.14 1.30 -1.88
C ASP A 806 11.68 1.31 -1.83
N ALA A 807 12.31 2.40 -1.37
CA ALA A 807 13.73 2.43 -1.05
C ALA A 807 14.05 1.77 0.31
N ILE A 808 13.03 1.44 1.11
CA ILE A 808 13.19 0.59 2.30
C ILE A 808 13.03 -0.88 1.89
N PRO A 809 13.96 -1.76 2.28
CA PRO A 809 13.92 -3.19 1.97
C PRO A 809 12.66 -3.89 2.48
N ASP A 810 12.28 -4.99 1.84
CA ASP A 810 11.31 -5.97 2.33
C ASP A 810 11.82 -6.61 3.63
N PHE A 811 10.89 -6.92 4.54
CA PHE A 811 11.20 -7.47 5.86
C PHE A 811 11.07 -8.99 5.86
N ILE A 812 11.90 -9.66 6.66
CA ILE A 812 11.78 -11.09 6.96
C ILE A 812 11.10 -11.24 8.32
N ALA A 813 11.56 -10.53 9.35
CA ALA A 813 10.95 -10.58 10.67
C ALA A 813 11.17 -9.31 11.50
N VAL A 814 10.23 -9.07 12.40
CA VAL A 814 10.35 -8.08 13.48
C VAL A 814 10.10 -8.80 14.79
N LEU A 815 11.12 -8.88 15.64
CA LEU A 815 11.09 -9.69 16.87
C LEU A 815 11.45 -8.82 18.08
N ALA A 816 10.69 -8.93 19.17
CA ALA A 816 11.01 -8.22 20.41
C ALA A 816 12.01 -9.00 21.28
N GLN A 817 12.69 -8.29 22.19
CA GLN A 817 13.58 -8.84 23.21
C GLN A 817 14.79 -9.60 22.63
N ALA A 818 15.31 -9.07 21.53
CA ALA A 818 16.51 -9.58 20.89
C ALA A 818 17.78 -9.02 21.54
N ILE A 819 18.82 -9.84 21.68
CA ILE A 819 20.16 -9.44 22.10
C ILE A 819 21.19 -9.81 21.04
N LYS A 820 22.31 -9.08 21.01
CA LYS A 820 23.46 -9.40 20.15
C LYS A 820 24.50 -10.16 20.97
N THR A 821 25.00 -11.24 20.39
CA THR A 821 26.07 -12.05 20.99
C THR A 821 27.20 -12.23 20.01
N LYS A 822 28.42 -12.35 20.52
CA LYS A 822 29.64 -12.53 19.72
C LYS A 822 30.35 -13.80 20.14
N PHE A 823 30.90 -14.52 19.18
CA PHE A 823 31.70 -15.70 19.45
C PHE A 823 32.98 -15.33 20.22
N GLU A 824 33.30 -16.14 21.23
CA GLU A 824 34.56 -16.07 21.97
C GLU A 824 35.36 -17.34 21.71
N SER A 825 36.58 -17.19 21.18
CA SER A 825 37.46 -18.34 20.94
C SER A 825 38.07 -18.82 22.24
N ASN A 826 37.88 -20.09 22.56
CA ASN A 826 38.53 -20.80 23.65
C ASN A 826 39.45 -21.88 23.07
N GLU A 827 40.43 -21.44 22.27
CA GLU A 827 41.32 -22.28 21.46
C GLU A 827 40.56 -23.23 20.51
N ASN A 828 39.42 -22.78 20.00
CA ASN A 828 38.60 -23.47 19.00
C ASN A 828 39.31 -23.55 17.65
N ASP A 829 38.76 -24.34 16.73
CA ASP A 829 39.25 -24.44 15.35
C ASP A 829 39.35 -23.03 14.70
N PRO A 830 40.55 -22.60 14.23
CA PRO A 830 40.74 -21.32 13.55
C PRO A 830 39.87 -21.12 12.30
N LEU A 831 39.46 -22.21 11.64
CA LEU A 831 38.64 -22.16 10.41
C LEU A 831 37.14 -22.09 10.71
N ARG A 832 36.71 -22.29 11.96
CA ARG A 832 35.29 -22.31 12.35
C ARG A 832 34.56 -21.00 12.03
N VAL A 833 35.21 -19.85 12.21
CA VAL A 833 34.65 -18.52 11.86
C VAL A 833 34.33 -18.39 10.37
N GLY A 834 34.93 -19.21 9.50
CA GLY A 834 34.69 -19.20 8.06
C GLY A 834 33.33 -19.79 7.66
N LYS A 835 32.65 -20.50 8.55
CA LYS A 835 31.32 -21.05 8.32
C LYS A 835 30.33 -20.49 9.34
N ALA A 836 29.25 -19.89 8.83
CA ALA A 836 28.16 -19.44 9.67
C ALA A 836 27.49 -20.64 10.37
N ILE A 837 27.18 -20.50 11.66
CA ILE A 837 26.37 -21.49 12.36
C ILE A 837 24.92 -21.35 11.90
N SER A 838 24.25 -22.48 11.68
CA SER A 838 22.87 -22.51 11.22
C SER A 838 21.90 -21.95 12.27
N LYS A 839 20.73 -21.49 11.84
CA LYS A 839 19.62 -21.13 12.72
C LYS A 839 19.30 -22.24 13.73
N GLU A 840 18.75 -21.85 14.88
CA GLU A 840 18.33 -22.73 15.98
C GLU A 840 19.45 -23.53 16.69
N THR A 841 20.72 -23.25 16.42
CA THR A 841 21.85 -23.94 17.07
C THR A 841 21.96 -23.57 18.55
N ILE A 842 21.83 -22.28 18.89
CA ILE A 842 21.92 -21.79 20.27
C ILE A 842 20.55 -21.90 20.95
N SER A 843 20.48 -22.75 21.97
CA SER A 843 19.23 -23.01 22.73
C SER A 843 19.38 -22.94 24.25
N LYS A 844 20.61 -22.84 24.78
CA LYS A 844 20.89 -22.90 26.23
C LYS A 844 22.00 -21.95 26.65
N LEU A 845 21.91 -21.46 27.88
CA LEU A 845 23.01 -20.77 28.56
C LEU A 845 24.08 -21.75 29.02
N LYS A 846 25.32 -21.27 29.17
CA LYS A 846 26.41 -22.03 29.79
C LYS A 846 26.14 -22.25 31.28
N ILE A 847 25.72 -21.19 31.97
CA ILE A 847 25.25 -21.22 33.37
C ILE A 847 23.75 -20.97 33.32
N GLY A 848 22.95 -21.96 33.73
CA GLY A 848 21.50 -21.87 33.66
C GLY A 848 20.96 -20.73 34.53
N ASP A 849 19.99 -19.99 33.99
CA ASP A 849 19.25 -18.95 34.70
C ASP A 849 17.76 -19.31 34.68
N SER A 850 17.15 -19.48 35.85
CA SER A 850 15.73 -19.84 35.98
C SER A 850 14.77 -18.73 35.52
N ALA A 851 15.25 -17.49 35.40
CA ALA A 851 14.46 -16.37 34.89
C ALA A 851 14.24 -16.44 33.38
N ILE A 852 15.13 -17.14 32.64
CA ILE A 852 15.05 -17.29 31.18
C ILE A 852 14.40 -18.64 30.85
N ASN A 853 13.23 -18.59 30.23
CA ASN A 853 12.43 -19.78 29.89
C ASN A 853 12.82 -20.37 28.54
N LYS A 854 13.08 -19.52 27.54
CA LYS A 854 13.41 -19.95 26.18
C LYS A 854 14.44 -19.02 25.55
N ILE A 855 15.36 -19.61 24.80
CA ILE A 855 16.36 -18.92 23.97
C ILE A 855 16.12 -19.38 22.55
N GLN A 856 16.02 -18.44 21.61
CA GLN A 856 15.82 -18.75 20.20
C GLN A 856 16.86 -18.02 19.36
N GLN A 857 17.50 -18.75 18.45
CA GLN A 857 18.34 -18.21 17.39
C GLN A 857 17.56 -18.31 16.07
N PRO A 858 16.82 -17.26 15.66
CA PRO A 858 16.00 -17.32 14.45
C PRO A 858 16.83 -17.35 13.16
N PHE A 859 18.04 -16.75 13.17
CA PHE A 859 18.90 -16.57 11.99
C PHE A 859 20.30 -17.14 12.19
N SER A 860 20.99 -17.41 11.08
CA SER A 860 22.39 -17.89 11.08
C SER A 860 23.36 -16.83 11.62
N SER A 861 24.57 -17.24 12.02
CA SER A 861 25.60 -16.26 12.39
C SER A 861 26.11 -15.44 11.20
N PHE A 862 26.63 -14.25 11.47
CA PHE A 862 27.13 -13.32 10.45
C PHE A 862 28.42 -12.62 10.90
N GLY A 863 29.15 -12.05 9.94
CA GLY A 863 30.34 -11.22 10.19
C GLY A 863 31.62 -11.97 10.60
N GLY A 864 31.62 -13.30 10.62
CA GLY A 864 32.82 -14.09 10.90
C GLY A 864 33.83 -14.05 9.76
N LYS A 865 35.11 -13.84 10.08
CA LYS A 865 36.23 -13.93 9.11
C LYS A 865 37.34 -14.79 9.69
N THR A 866 37.86 -15.72 8.88
CA THR A 866 39.06 -16.50 9.24
C THR A 866 40.28 -15.60 9.38
N ALA A 867 41.29 -16.11 10.08
CA ALA A 867 42.60 -15.49 10.02
C ALA A 867 43.06 -15.41 8.56
N GLU A 868 43.74 -14.32 8.21
CA GLU A 868 44.19 -14.07 6.85
C GLU A 868 45.17 -15.16 6.40
N ALA A 869 44.94 -15.73 5.20
CA ALA A 869 45.85 -16.69 4.61
C ALA A 869 47.15 -16.00 4.15
N SER A 870 48.26 -16.74 4.11
CA SER A 870 49.57 -16.19 3.71
C SER A 870 49.55 -15.57 2.31
N SER A 871 48.84 -16.17 1.35
CA SER A 871 48.66 -15.62 -0.01
C SER A 871 47.99 -14.24 0.01
N ASP A 872 46.90 -14.13 0.78
CA ASP A 872 46.09 -12.92 0.88
C ASP A 872 46.87 -11.81 1.60
N PHE A 873 47.70 -12.19 2.57
CA PHE A 873 48.63 -11.29 3.24
C PHE A 873 49.62 -10.66 2.23
N TYR A 874 50.29 -11.44 1.39
CA TYR A 874 51.23 -10.87 0.40
C TYR A 874 50.52 -9.91 -0.56
N GLN A 875 49.33 -10.30 -1.03
CA GLN A 875 48.52 -9.46 -1.91
C GLN A 875 48.16 -8.14 -1.22
N ARG A 876 47.56 -8.20 -0.02
CA ARG A 876 47.18 -7.01 0.74
C ARG A 876 48.36 -6.11 1.04
N ILE A 877 49.52 -6.66 1.43
CA ILE A 877 50.69 -5.84 1.76
C ILE A 877 51.25 -5.16 0.50
N ALA A 878 51.33 -5.86 -0.62
CA ALA A 878 51.76 -5.28 -1.88
C ALA A 878 50.84 -4.13 -2.33
N GLU A 879 49.52 -4.33 -2.23
CA GLU A 879 48.52 -3.28 -2.48
C GLU A 879 48.73 -2.11 -1.50
N ARG A 880 48.83 -2.40 -0.20
CA ARG A 880 48.96 -1.41 0.88
C ARG A 880 50.18 -0.51 0.74
N ILE A 881 51.29 -1.04 0.26
CA ILE A 881 52.53 -0.28 0.00
C ILE A 881 52.34 0.68 -1.19
N ARG A 882 51.55 0.29 -2.18
CA ARG A 882 51.22 1.10 -3.37
C ARG A 882 50.25 2.23 -3.03
N HIS A 883 49.04 1.92 -2.56
CA HIS A 883 47.99 2.93 -2.32
C HIS A 883 48.17 3.68 -0.99
N LYS A 884 48.97 3.15 -0.05
CA LYS A 884 49.27 3.78 1.25
C LYS A 884 48.03 4.20 2.08
N GLN A 885 46.91 3.48 1.92
CA GLN A 885 45.59 3.82 2.51
C GLN A 885 45.09 5.21 2.14
N ARG A 886 45.30 5.60 0.88
CA ARG A 886 44.77 6.83 0.31
C ARG A 886 44.14 6.50 -1.04
N ALA A 887 42.93 7.00 -1.25
CA ALA A 887 42.22 6.80 -2.51
C ALA A 887 42.55 7.96 -3.47
N ILE A 888 43.60 7.79 -4.28
CA ILE A 888 44.11 8.87 -5.16
C ILE A 888 43.81 8.54 -6.63
N THR A 889 44.28 7.40 -7.11
CA THR A 889 44.09 6.92 -8.48
C THR A 889 42.89 5.99 -8.58
N SER A 890 42.30 5.81 -9.77
CA SER A 890 41.17 4.89 -9.96
C SER A 890 41.46 3.48 -9.44
N TRP A 891 42.69 3.01 -9.66
CA TRP A 891 43.17 1.71 -9.16
C TRP A 891 43.11 1.64 -7.62
N ASP A 892 43.51 2.72 -6.92
CA ASP A 892 43.48 2.77 -5.46
C ASP A 892 42.04 2.65 -4.93
N TYR A 893 41.08 3.37 -5.53
CA TYR A 893 39.67 3.27 -5.13
C TYR A 893 39.14 1.85 -5.32
N GLU A 894 39.38 1.24 -6.48
CA GLU A 894 38.89 -0.10 -6.80
C GLU A 894 39.45 -1.15 -5.84
N HIS A 895 40.76 -1.15 -5.58
CA HIS A 895 41.40 -2.15 -4.72
C HIS A 895 41.10 -1.93 -3.23
N LEU A 896 40.97 -0.68 -2.78
CA LEU A 896 40.57 -0.38 -1.40
C LEU A 896 39.15 -0.87 -1.10
N VAL A 897 38.20 -0.67 -2.03
CA VAL A 897 36.83 -1.17 -1.86
C VAL A 897 36.81 -2.70 -1.89
N LEU A 898 37.50 -3.33 -2.85
CA LEU A 898 37.57 -4.79 -2.89
C LEU A 898 38.31 -5.36 -1.66
N GLU A 899 39.31 -4.69 -1.09
CA GLU A 899 39.96 -5.13 0.14
C GLU A 899 38.97 -5.22 1.31
N GLU A 900 38.24 -4.14 1.54
CA GLU A 900 37.42 -3.99 2.74
C GLU A 900 36.08 -4.76 2.63
N PHE A 901 35.47 -4.78 1.44
CA PHE A 901 34.13 -5.34 1.21
C PHE A 901 34.21 -6.63 0.39
N SER A 902 34.16 -7.78 1.07
CA SER A 902 34.15 -9.11 0.45
C SER A 902 32.90 -9.38 -0.41
N GLU A 903 31.79 -8.69 -0.10
CA GLU A 903 30.51 -8.84 -0.78
C GLU A 903 30.46 -8.14 -2.14
N VAL A 904 31.51 -7.40 -2.52
CA VAL A 904 31.61 -6.73 -3.83
C VAL A 904 32.34 -7.63 -4.82
N TYR A 905 31.70 -7.89 -5.97
CA TYR A 905 32.27 -8.67 -7.06
C TYR A 905 33.22 -7.84 -7.92
N GLN A 906 32.80 -6.62 -8.30
CA GLN A 906 33.57 -5.74 -9.16
C GLN A 906 33.30 -4.28 -8.83
N VAL A 907 34.35 -3.46 -8.94
CA VAL A 907 34.29 -2.00 -8.74
C VAL A 907 34.84 -1.33 -9.98
N LYS A 908 34.14 -0.33 -10.50
CA LYS A 908 34.61 0.52 -11.60
C LYS A 908 34.66 1.96 -11.15
N CYS A 909 35.85 2.54 -11.12
CA CYS A 909 36.05 3.93 -10.73
C CYS A 909 36.13 4.84 -11.95
N LEU A 910 35.13 5.71 -12.10
CA LEU A 910 35.05 6.72 -13.15
C LEU A 910 35.53 8.06 -12.63
N ASN A 911 36.62 8.56 -13.21
CA ASN A 911 37.12 9.90 -12.94
C ASN A 911 36.24 10.95 -13.65
N HIS A 912 36.19 12.16 -13.08
CA HIS A 912 35.49 13.30 -13.67
C HIS A 912 34.03 13.00 -14.06
N THR A 913 33.38 12.05 -13.39
CA THR A 913 32.01 11.64 -13.71
C THR A 913 31.12 12.01 -12.54
N SER A 914 29.98 12.63 -12.84
CA SER A 914 28.93 12.93 -11.87
C SER A 914 27.71 12.10 -12.21
N TYR A 915 27.32 11.23 -11.28
CA TYR A 915 26.13 10.40 -11.41
C TYR A 915 25.64 10.03 -10.01
N ASP A 916 24.42 10.43 -9.70
CA ASP A 916 23.74 10.23 -8.40
C ASP A 916 22.65 9.15 -8.46
N GLY A 917 22.60 8.37 -9.53
CA GLY A 917 21.54 7.38 -9.79
C GLY A 917 20.53 7.85 -10.85
N ASP A 918 20.38 9.16 -11.05
CA ASP A 918 19.47 9.73 -12.05
C ASP A 918 20.19 9.96 -13.39
N LEU A 919 19.79 9.20 -14.41
CA LEU A 919 20.35 9.29 -15.75
C LEU A 919 20.16 10.68 -16.38
N THR A 920 19.17 11.47 -15.94
CA THR A 920 18.97 12.84 -16.44
C THR A 920 20.05 13.81 -15.94
N LYS A 921 20.69 13.50 -14.81
CA LYS A 921 21.74 14.30 -14.17
C LYS A 921 23.15 13.77 -14.43
N TYR A 922 23.27 12.66 -15.17
CA TYR A 922 24.55 12.10 -15.58
C TYR A 922 25.38 13.12 -16.36
N ARG A 923 26.64 13.28 -15.96
CA ARG A 923 27.63 14.09 -16.69
C ARG A 923 28.96 13.34 -16.74
N ALA A 924 29.41 13.01 -17.95
CA ALA A 924 30.68 12.33 -18.18
C ALA A 924 31.91 13.24 -17.99
N LEU A 925 31.73 14.57 -18.03
CA LEU A 925 32.82 15.55 -17.90
C LEU A 925 32.53 16.56 -16.77
N ALA A 926 32.54 16.08 -15.54
CA ALA A 926 32.40 16.82 -14.30
C ALA A 926 33.68 16.76 -13.45
N PRO A 927 34.61 17.71 -13.60
CA PRO A 927 35.80 17.79 -12.76
C PRO A 927 35.47 17.76 -11.26
N ARG A 928 36.41 17.28 -10.44
CA ARG A 928 36.25 17.04 -8.99
C ARG A 928 35.23 15.96 -8.60
N ASN A 929 34.48 15.38 -9.53
CA ASN A 929 33.57 14.28 -9.23
C ASN A 929 34.26 12.94 -9.52
N VAL A 930 34.03 11.97 -8.65
CA VAL A 930 34.48 10.57 -8.80
C VAL A 930 33.28 9.68 -8.57
N THR A 931 32.95 8.82 -9.52
CA THR A 931 31.85 7.86 -9.41
C THR A 931 32.39 6.44 -9.29
N LEU A 932 32.06 5.76 -8.20
CA LEU A 932 32.32 4.34 -8.00
C LEU A 932 31.06 3.55 -8.36
N VAL A 933 31.17 2.71 -9.37
CA VAL A 933 30.13 1.80 -9.80
C VAL A 933 30.39 0.44 -9.14
N ILE A 934 29.42 -0.04 -8.35
CA ILE A 934 29.57 -1.23 -7.50
C ILE A 934 28.70 -2.36 -8.03
N ILE A 935 29.31 -3.50 -8.34
CA ILE A 935 28.62 -4.74 -8.70
C ILE A 935 28.72 -5.70 -7.52
N SER A 936 27.60 -6.10 -6.95
CA SER A 936 27.57 -7.03 -5.82
C SER A 936 27.91 -8.46 -6.23
N ASN A 937 28.54 -9.18 -5.32
CA ASN A 937 28.73 -10.62 -5.43
C ASN A 937 27.49 -11.35 -4.92
N VAL A 938 26.77 -11.96 -5.85
CA VAL A 938 25.56 -12.78 -5.61
C VAL A 938 25.81 -14.26 -5.89
N GLN A 939 27.06 -14.67 -6.13
CA GLN A 939 27.44 -16.08 -6.20
C GLN A 939 27.07 -16.77 -4.87
N ASN A 940 26.33 -17.87 -4.96
CA ASN A 940 25.84 -18.65 -3.82
C ASN A 940 24.94 -17.86 -2.83
N LYS A 941 24.30 -16.77 -3.29
CA LYS A 941 23.31 -16.01 -2.51
C LYS A 941 21.97 -15.97 -3.23
N ASN A 942 20.89 -16.00 -2.46
CA ASN A 942 19.54 -15.77 -2.98
C ASN A 942 19.33 -14.27 -3.24
N ALA A 943 19.74 -13.81 -4.41
CA ALA A 943 19.45 -12.46 -4.88
C ALA A 943 18.13 -12.42 -5.65
N ILE A 944 17.40 -11.29 -5.55
CA ILE A 944 16.10 -11.12 -6.24
C ILE A 944 16.26 -11.08 -7.75
N ASP A 945 17.31 -10.41 -8.23
CA ASP A 945 17.71 -10.43 -9.64
C ASP A 945 19.21 -10.77 -9.74
N PRO A 946 19.56 -12.08 -9.77
CA PRO A 946 20.95 -12.50 -9.81
C PRO A 946 21.65 -12.06 -11.10
N LEU A 947 20.94 -11.96 -12.22
CA LEU A 947 21.51 -11.56 -13.51
C LEU A 947 21.89 -10.07 -13.53
N ARG A 948 21.27 -9.24 -12.68
CA ARG A 948 21.53 -7.80 -12.58
C ARG A 948 21.69 -7.39 -11.11
N PRO A 949 22.77 -7.83 -10.43
CA PRO A 949 22.91 -7.65 -9.00
C PRO A 949 23.19 -6.18 -8.68
N LYS A 950 22.40 -5.66 -7.75
CA LYS A 950 22.56 -4.32 -7.20
C LYS A 950 23.04 -4.42 -5.75
N ALA A 951 23.98 -3.56 -5.38
CA ALA A 951 24.36 -3.35 -4.00
C ALA A 951 23.21 -2.72 -3.24
N SER A 952 23.01 -3.19 -2.00
CA SER A 952 22.02 -2.61 -1.11
C SER A 952 22.38 -1.16 -0.80
N VAL A 953 21.37 -0.36 -0.49
CA VAL A 953 21.53 1.03 -0.07
C VAL A 953 22.51 1.14 1.10
N ALA A 954 22.41 0.24 2.09
CA ALA A 954 23.32 0.17 3.22
C ALA A 954 24.77 -0.09 2.80
N GLN A 955 25.00 -1.02 1.86
CA GLN A 955 26.33 -1.33 1.35
C GLN A 955 26.95 -0.14 0.60
N LEU A 956 26.17 0.54 -0.24
CA LEU A 956 26.62 1.76 -0.93
C LEU A 956 26.98 2.87 0.06
N GLY A 957 26.18 3.04 1.12
CA GLY A 957 26.44 3.96 2.22
C GLY A 957 27.73 3.65 2.97
N ALA A 958 27.93 2.38 3.35
CA ALA A 958 29.14 1.93 4.05
C ALA A 958 30.41 2.15 3.21
N ILE A 959 30.37 1.84 1.91
CA ILE A 959 31.47 2.10 0.97
C ILE A 959 31.75 3.60 0.89
N ARG A 960 30.71 4.43 0.78
CA ARG A 960 30.85 5.89 0.73
C ARG A 960 31.52 6.43 2.00
N GLU A 961 31.07 6.00 3.18
CA GLU A 961 31.66 6.40 4.45
C GLU A 961 33.13 5.98 4.59
N PHE A 962 33.44 4.74 4.18
CA PHE A 962 34.80 4.21 4.22
C PHE A 962 35.76 5.04 3.37
N ILE A 963 35.40 5.27 2.10
CA ILE A 963 36.23 6.06 1.18
C ILE A 963 36.33 7.52 1.63
N THR A 964 35.27 8.09 2.21
CA THR A 964 35.25 9.47 2.72
C THR A 964 36.32 9.76 3.76
N ARG A 965 36.75 8.74 4.51
CA ARG A 965 37.83 8.88 5.51
C ARG A 965 39.23 8.95 4.89
N ILE A 966 39.40 8.56 3.61
CA ILE A 966 40.71 8.31 3.01
C ILE A 966 40.96 8.99 1.66
N TYR A 967 39.96 9.64 1.06
CA TYR A 967 40.11 10.39 -0.19
C TYR A 967 40.54 11.86 0.04
N PRO A 968 41.14 12.55 -0.96
CA PRO A 968 41.59 13.94 -0.84
C PRO A 968 40.47 14.97 -0.66
N PRO A 969 40.64 16.01 0.18
CA PRO A 969 39.62 17.05 0.33
C PRO A 969 39.30 17.74 -1.01
N GLY A 970 38.02 18.04 -1.23
CA GLY A 970 37.55 18.75 -2.43
C GLY A 970 37.03 17.86 -3.57
N VAL A 971 37.11 16.54 -3.45
CA VAL A 971 36.44 15.57 -4.34
C VAL A 971 34.99 15.36 -3.89
N PHE A 972 34.08 15.28 -4.86
CA PHE A 972 32.69 14.86 -4.69
C PHE A 972 32.57 13.38 -5.07
N LEU A 973 32.41 12.54 -4.06
CA LEU A 973 32.32 11.10 -4.23
C LEU A 973 30.88 10.66 -4.46
N HIS A 974 30.67 9.91 -5.54
CA HIS A 974 29.42 9.21 -5.81
C HIS A 974 29.68 7.71 -5.73
N VAL A 975 28.82 6.98 -5.03
CA VAL A 975 28.86 5.51 -4.94
C VAL A 975 27.48 5.02 -5.33
N VAL A 976 27.41 4.25 -6.41
CA VAL A 976 26.17 3.95 -7.13
C VAL A 976 26.21 2.53 -7.72
N ASN A 977 25.03 2.00 -8.00
CA ASN A 977 24.88 0.78 -8.77
C ASN A 977 25.10 1.01 -10.27
N PRO A 978 25.50 -0.03 -11.02
CA PRO A 978 25.58 0.03 -12.47
C PRO A 978 24.19 0.16 -13.10
N VAL A 979 24.17 0.69 -14.32
CA VAL A 979 22.99 0.67 -15.18
C VAL A 979 23.11 -0.57 -16.06
N PHE A 980 22.28 -1.58 -15.80
CA PHE A 980 22.32 -2.81 -16.59
C PHE A 980 21.65 -2.60 -17.95
N GLU A 981 22.37 -2.91 -19.01
CA GLU A 981 21.88 -2.95 -20.39
C GLU A 981 21.87 -4.41 -20.86
N GLU A 982 20.81 -4.82 -21.54
CA GLU A 982 20.53 -6.23 -21.78
C GLU A 982 21.06 -6.70 -23.13
N ILE A 983 21.60 -7.91 -23.14
CA ILE A 983 22.09 -8.61 -24.33
C ILE A 983 21.18 -9.80 -24.61
N GLN A 984 20.57 -9.79 -25.80
CA GLN A 984 19.79 -10.90 -26.32
C GLN A 984 20.54 -11.54 -27.49
N VAL A 985 20.65 -12.86 -27.45
CA VAL A 985 21.23 -13.69 -28.52
C VAL A 985 20.09 -14.31 -29.30
N LYS A 986 20.16 -14.24 -30.63
CA LYS A 986 19.28 -14.97 -31.54
C LYS A 986 20.12 -15.87 -32.43
N THR A 987 19.82 -17.16 -32.46
CA THR A 987 20.60 -18.13 -33.23
C THR A 987 19.81 -19.41 -33.49
N LYS A 988 20.18 -20.13 -34.55
CA LYS A 988 19.71 -21.48 -34.83
C LYS A 988 20.81 -22.47 -34.47
N VAL A 989 20.49 -23.51 -33.70
CA VAL A 989 21.49 -24.45 -33.15
C VAL A 989 21.16 -25.89 -33.53
N LYS A 990 22.20 -26.66 -33.89
CA LYS A 990 22.17 -28.11 -33.99
C LYS A 990 22.92 -28.71 -32.80
N PHE A 991 22.25 -29.60 -32.07
CA PHE A 991 22.89 -30.39 -31.01
C PHE A 991 23.38 -31.73 -31.54
N HIS A 992 24.36 -32.32 -30.87
CA HIS A 992 24.82 -33.67 -31.19
C HIS A 992 23.71 -34.71 -31.06
N SER A 993 23.82 -35.81 -31.81
CA SER A 993 22.78 -36.85 -31.89
C SER A 993 22.42 -37.52 -30.56
N TRP A 994 23.31 -37.47 -29.57
CA TRP A 994 23.09 -38.01 -28.23
C TRP A 994 22.37 -37.03 -27.27
N ALA A 995 22.25 -35.76 -27.64
CA ALA A 995 21.69 -34.71 -26.80
C ALA A 995 20.16 -34.57 -27.00
N ASP A 996 19.40 -34.57 -25.90
CA ASP A 996 17.96 -34.27 -25.93
C ASP A 996 17.73 -32.79 -26.30
N LYS A 997 17.08 -32.57 -27.45
CA LYS A 997 16.89 -31.24 -28.03
C LYS A 997 16.21 -30.24 -27.08
N SER A 998 15.18 -30.68 -26.35
CA SER A 998 14.38 -29.78 -25.50
C SER A 998 15.11 -29.45 -24.20
N PHE A 999 15.81 -30.44 -23.62
CA PHE A 999 16.63 -30.22 -22.43
C PHE A 999 17.83 -29.33 -22.73
N PHE A 1000 18.58 -29.62 -23.80
CA PHE A 1000 19.81 -28.88 -24.13
C PHE A 1000 19.56 -27.49 -24.71
N ALA A 1001 18.37 -27.22 -25.28
CA ALA A 1001 17.97 -25.85 -25.61
C ALA A 1001 17.81 -25.00 -24.34
N ARG A 1002 17.19 -25.54 -23.29
CA ARG A 1002 17.10 -24.87 -21.97
C ARG A 1002 18.47 -24.72 -21.34
N LYS A 1003 19.27 -25.79 -21.33
CA LYS A 1003 20.64 -25.76 -20.82
C LYS A 1003 21.50 -24.71 -21.54
N LEU A 1004 21.39 -24.59 -22.86
CA LEU A 1004 22.10 -23.56 -23.62
C LEU A 1004 21.69 -22.15 -23.23
N GLU A 1005 20.41 -21.92 -22.98
CA GLU A 1005 19.94 -20.63 -22.47
C GLU A 1005 20.50 -20.33 -21.08
N ASP A 1006 20.53 -21.32 -20.19
CA ASP A 1006 21.11 -21.21 -18.85
C ASP A 1006 22.63 -20.94 -18.93
N ASP A 1007 23.36 -21.65 -19.80
CA ASP A 1007 24.79 -21.48 -20.01
C ASP A 1007 25.12 -20.11 -20.64
N LEU A 1008 24.26 -19.60 -21.54
CA LEU A 1008 24.37 -18.23 -22.07
C LEU A 1008 24.11 -17.18 -20.98
N LYS A 1009 23.09 -17.38 -20.14
CA LYS A 1009 22.80 -16.50 -18.98
C LYS A 1009 23.99 -16.46 -18.02
N ALA A 1010 24.61 -17.61 -17.77
CA ALA A 1010 25.78 -17.72 -16.91
C ALA A 1010 27.02 -17.04 -17.50
N PHE A 1011 27.29 -17.25 -18.78
CA PHE A 1011 28.39 -16.60 -19.48
C PHE A 1011 28.25 -15.07 -19.52
N LEU A 1012 27.04 -14.58 -19.78
CA LEU A 1012 26.75 -13.15 -19.89
C LEU A 1012 26.65 -12.44 -18.53
N SER A 1013 26.57 -13.19 -17.42
CA SER A 1013 26.34 -12.66 -16.07
C SER A 1013 27.26 -13.36 -15.03
N PRO A 1014 28.59 -13.17 -15.10
CA PRO A 1014 29.56 -13.94 -14.31
C PRO A 1014 29.52 -13.67 -12.80
N TRP A 1015 28.89 -12.58 -12.37
CA TRP A 1015 28.63 -12.29 -10.96
C TRP A 1015 27.53 -13.16 -10.34
N ALA A 1016 26.72 -13.84 -11.16
CA ALA A 1016 25.59 -14.67 -10.72
C ALA A 1016 25.97 -16.14 -10.52
N PHE A 1017 27.02 -16.59 -11.20
CA PHE A 1017 27.43 -17.98 -11.25
C PHE A 1017 28.93 -18.12 -11.02
N GLU A 1018 29.35 -19.23 -10.42
CA GLU A 1018 30.77 -19.61 -10.44
C GLU A 1018 31.10 -20.12 -11.84
N THR A 1019 32.02 -19.45 -12.51
CA THR A 1019 32.44 -19.80 -13.87
C THR A 1019 33.95 -19.98 -13.93
N ASP A 1020 34.42 -21.00 -14.65
CA ASP A 1020 35.85 -21.28 -14.86
C ASP A 1020 36.48 -20.38 -15.95
N PHE A 1021 35.71 -19.45 -16.51
CA PHE A 1021 36.15 -18.61 -17.62
C PHE A 1021 36.88 -17.35 -17.10
N ASP A 1022 38.19 -17.28 -17.37
CA ASP A 1022 39.08 -16.15 -17.03
C ASP A 1022 38.89 -14.92 -17.96
N TRP A 1023 37.71 -14.77 -18.59
CA TRP A 1023 37.40 -13.67 -19.51
C TRP A 1023 36.67 -12.54 -18.79
N THR A 1024 37.11 -11.31 -19.02
CA THR A 1024 36.47 -10.12 -18.47
C THR A 1024 35.88 -9.26 -19.57
N PHE A 1025 34.70 -8.71 -19.33
CA PHE A 1025 34.03 -7.73 -20.21
C PHE A 1025 34.89 -6.50 -20.40
N SER A 1026 35.83 -6.60 -21.34
CA SER A 1026 36.75 -5.55 -21.73
C SER A 1026 36.01 -4.58 -22.63
N GLU A 1027 35.24 -3.68 -22.03
CA GLU A 1027 34.61 -2.49 -22.63
C GLU A 1027 33.49 -2.76 -23.66
N SER A 1028 33.63 -3.79 -24.51
CA SER A 1028 32.66 -4.20 -25.53
C SER A 1028 32.58 -5.72 -25.65
N LEU A 1029 31.36 -6.24 -25.68
CA LEU A 1029 31.09 -7.64 -25.98
C LEU A 1029 30.95 -7.82 -27.49
N HIS A 1030 31.97 -8.39 -28.12
CA HIS A 1030 31.90 -8.79 -29.53
C HIS A 1030 31.11 -10.09 -29.70
N GLY A 1031 30.26 -10.17 -30.72
CA GLY A 1031 29.48 -11.37 -31.02
C GLY A 1031 30.34 -12.62 -31.21
N SER A 1032 31.56 -12.48 -31.75
CA SER A 1032 32.51 -13.58 -31.93
C SER A 1032 32.96 -14.24 -30.62
N VAL A 1033 32.97 -13.50 -29.50
CA VAL A 1033 33.34 -14.04 -28.19
C VAL A 1033 32.22 -14.95 -27.65
N VAL A 1034 30.97 -14.52 -27.81
CA VAL A 1034 29.79 -15.32 -27.45
C VAL A 1034 29.70 -16.55 -28.35
N LEU A 1035 29.97 -16.39 -29.66
CA LEU A 1035 30.02 -17.48 -30.63
C LEU A 1035 31.03 -18.56 -30.21
N HIS A 1036 32.26 -18.15 -29.91
CA HIS A 1036 33.35 -19.04 -29.48
C HIS A 1036 33.04 -19.76 -28.16
N PHE A 1037 32.31 -19.10 -27.25
CA PHE A 1037 31.82 -19.76 -26.04
C PHE A 1037 30.83 -20.88 -26.37
N VAL A 1038 29.83 -20.60 -27.20
CA VAL A 1038 28.81 -21.60 -27.56
C VAL A 1038 29.40 -22.77 -28.35
N GLU A 1039 30.35 -22.52 -29.26
CA GLU A 1039 31.05 -23.56 -30.04
C GLU A 1039 31.90 -24.51 -29.18
N LYS A 1040 32.30 -24.10 -27.97
CA LYS A 1040 33.08 -24.93 -27.04
C LYS A 1040 32.24 -25.85 -26.17
N LEU A 1041 30.91 -25.69 -26.17
CA LEU A 1041 30.01 -26.51 -25.38
C LEU A 1041 29.94 -27.92 -25.97
N ASP A 1042 30.16 -28.92 -25.14
CA ASP A 1042 30.31 -30.33 -25.53
C ASP A 1042 29.08 -30.95 -26.19
N TYR A 1043 27.91 -30.33 -26.03
CA TYR A 1043 26.63 -30.78 -26.59
C TYR A 1043 26.20 -30.05 -27.87
N VAL A 1044 26.93 -29.01 -28.31
CA VAL A 1044 26.66 -28.22 -29.52
C VAL A 1044 27.46 -28.77 -30.69
N ASP A 1045 26.81 -29.02 -31.83
CA ASP A 1045 27.48 -29.47 -33.07
C ASP A 1045 27.86 -28.26 -33.94
N TYR A 1046 26.88 -27.45 -34.31
CA TYR A 1046 27.09 -26.18 -35.02
C TYR A 1046 25.93 -25.21 -34.81
N LEU A 1047 26.14 -23.96 -35.21
CA LEU A 1047 25.19 -22.86 -35.08
C LEU A 1047 25.13 -22.04 -36.37
N THR A 1048 23.97 -21.46 -36.66
CA THR A 1048 23.71 -20.62 -37.85
C THR A 1048 22.86 -19.40 -37.47
N CYS A 1049 22.81 -18.40 -38.36
CA CYS A 1049 21.99 -17.19 -38.19
C CYS A 1049 22.22 -16.48 -36.84
N PHE A 1050 23.48 -16.34 -36.40
CA PHE A 1050 23.83 -15.71 -35.12
C PHE A 1050 23.66 -14.19 -35.19
N GLU A 1051 22.81 -13.64 -34.34
CA GLU A 1051 22.56 -12.21 -34.19
C GLU A 1051 22.66 -11.82 -32.72
N LEU A 1052 23.33 -10.69 -32.45
CA LEU A 1052 23.40 -10.09 -31.12
C LEU A 1052 22.56 -8.81 -31.10
N TYR A 1053 21.65 -8.72 -30.13
CA TYR A 1053 20.82 -7.54 -29.90
C TYR A 1053 21.22 -6.87 -28.61
N HIS A 1054 21.39 -5.54 -28.67
CA HIS A 1054 21.58 -4.68 -27.52
C HIS A 1054 20.27 -3.98 -27.18
N LEU A 1055 19.79 -4.16 -25.95
CA LEU A 1055 18.55 -3.59 -25.44
C LEU A 1055 18.84 -2.61 -24.32
N VAL A 1056 18.45 -1.36 -24.51
CA VAL A 1056 18.53 -0.32 -23.48
C VAL A 1056 17.14 -0.09 -22.91
N LYS A 1057 16.99 -0.27 -21.60
CA LYS A 1057 15.77 0.04 -20.86
C LYS A 1057 15.99 1.26 -19.98
N ASN A 1058 14.93 2.01 -19.71
CA ASN A 1058 14.97 3.06 -18.71
C ASN A 1058 15.08 2.41 -17.32
N PRO A 1059 16.09 2.73 -16.50
CA PRO A 1059 16.31 2.08 -15.21
C PRO A 1059 15.16 2.35 -14.22
N VAL A 1060 14.53 3.53 -14.30
CA VAL A 1060 13.46 3.94 -13.38
C VAL A 1060 12.08 3.44 -13.87
N SER A 1061 11.77 3.60 -15.15
CA SER A 1061 10.44 3.25 -15.69
C SER A 1061 10.34 1.84 -16.28
N GLY A 1062 11.45 1.14 -16.48
CA GLY A 1062 11.51 -0.18 -17.11
C GLY A 1062 11.16 -0.20 -18.61
N ALA A 1063 10.78 0.93 -19.20
CA ALA A 1063 10.40 1.02 -20.61
C ALA A 1063 11.60 0.74 -21.53
N LEU A 1064 11.38 -0.07 -22.58
CA LEU A 1064 12.39 -0.32 -23.61
C LEU A 1064 12.62 0.97 -24.43
N LEU A 1065 13.82 1.52 -24.34
CA LEU A 1065 14.23 2.72 -25.05
C LEU A 1065 14.77 2.38 -26.45
N SER A 1066 15.53 1.28 -26.56
CA SER A 1066 16.07 0.83 -27.84
C SER A 1066 16.30 -0.69 -27.86
N ARG A 1067 16.20 -1.27 -29.06
CA ARG A 1067 16.62 -2.64 -29.36
C ARG A 1067 17.30 -2.62 -30.73
N THR A 1068 18.61 -2.79 -30.76
CA THR A 1068 19.42 -2.68 -31.98
C THR A 1068 20.26 -3.94 -32.21
N ARG A 1069 20.35 -4.41 -33.46
CA ARG A 1069 21.29 -5.47 -33.85
C ARG A 1069 22.69 -4.85 -33.90
N VAL A 1070 23.66 -5.48 -33.26
CA VAL A 1070 25.04 -4.98 -33.14
C VAL A 1070 26.05 -6.10 -33.37
N GLU A 1071 27.21 -5.79 -33.95
CA GLU A 1071 28.33 -6.74 -34.01
C GLU A 1071 29.15 -6.74 -32.70
N ALA A 1072 29.18 -5.59 -32.02
CA ALA A 1072 29.81 -5.39 -30.74
C ALA A 1072 28.90 -4.54 -29.85
N ALA A 1073 28.42 -5.12 -28.75
CA ALA A 1073 27.65 -4.37 -27.77
C ALA A 1073 28.59 -3.56 -26.88
N LYS A 1074 28.28 -2.27 -26.71
CA LYS A 1074 28.98 -1.33 -25.82
C LYS A 1074 27.95 -0.66 -24.94
N GLY A 1075 28.26 -0.52 -23.66
CA GLY A 1075 27.41 0.22 -22.73
C GLY A 1075 27.20 1.65 -23.22
N SER A 1076 25.96 2.14 -23.19
CA SER A 1076 25.62 3.48 -23.70
C SER A 1076 26.31 4.60 -22.92
N ARG A 1077 26.65 4.35 -21.64
CA ARG A 1077 27.30 5.31 -20.74
C ARG A 1077 28.44 4.65 -19.97
N GLY A 1078 29.31 5.47 -19.34
CA GLY A 1078 30.42 4.96 -18.53
C GLY A 1078 29.98 4.12 -17.33
N VAL A 1079 28.79 4.37 -16.80
CA VAL A 1079 28.17 3.65 -15.66
C VAL A 1079 27.39 2.40 -16.07
N SER A 1080 27.28 2.14 -17.37
CA SER A 1080 26.53 1.01 -17.90
C SER A 1080 27.33 -0.29 -17.84
N VAL A 1081 26.64 -1.40 -17.56
CA VAL A 1081 27.20 -2.75 -17.54
C VAL A 1081 26.29 -3.65 -18.39
N LEU A 1082 26.89 -4.45 -19.26
CA LEU A 1082 26.15 -5.38 -20.12
C LEU A 1082 25.83 -6.66 -19.34
N GLY A 1083 24.58 -7.13 -19.39
CA GLY A 1083 24.16 -8.39 -18.77
C GLY A 1083 23.20 -9.18 -19.65
N SER A 1084 22.89 -10.42 -19.26
CA SER A 1084 21.91 -11.24 -19.97
C SER A 1084 20.49 -10.69 -19.87
N ILE A 1085 19.65 -11.00 -20.86
CA ILE A 1085 18.21 -10.75 -20.83
C ILE A 1085 17.46 -11.81 -20.00
N GLY A 1086 16.32 -11.43 -19.44
CA GLY A 1086 15.41 -12.38 -18.78
C GLY A 1086 15.61 -12.50 -17.27
N THR A 1087 15.25 -13.68 -16.75
CA THR A 1087 15.38 -14.11 -15.33
C THR A 1087 15.93 -15.54 -15.26
N LEU A 1088 16.40 -15.98 -14.09
CA LEU A 1088 17.10 -17.28 -13.94
C LEU A 1088 16.24 -18.50 -14.34
N ASN A 1089 14.91 -18.41 -14.19
CA ASN A 1089 13.98 -19.53 -14.40
C ASN A 1089 13.09 -19.38 -15.65
N SER A 1090 13.31 -18.34 -16.47
CA SER A 1090 12.58 -18.14 -17.71
C SER A 1090 13.27 -18.84 -18.88
N TYR A 1091 12.48 -19.29 -19.85
CA TYR A 1091 12.95 -19.88 -21.10
C TYR A 1091 12.34 -19.13 -22.29
N GLY A 1092 13.13 -18.90 -23.32
CA GLY A 1092 12.76 -18.11 -24.49
C GLY A 1092 13.12 -16.63 -24.41
N ASP A 1093 13.95 -16.22 -23.43
CA ASP A 1093 14.48 -14.85 -23.38
C ASP A 1093 15.55 -14.67 -24.47
N HIS A 1094 16.42 -15.67 -24.62
CA HIS A 1094 17.27 -15.82 -25.79
C HIS A 1094 16.50 -16.53 -26.91
N LEU A 1095 16.60 -16.01 -28.14
CA LEU A 1095 15.83 -16.51 -29.28
C LEU A 1095 16.57 -17.68 -29.95
N ILE A 1096 16.48 -18.86 -29.33
CA ILE A 1096 17.14 -20.09 -29.75
C ILE A 1096 16.16 -20.97 -30.53
N GLU A 1097 16.47 -21.26 -31.78
CA GLU A 1097 15.69 -22.17 -32.64
C GLU A 1097 16.49 -23.46 -32.88
N VAL A 1098 15.91 -24.62 -32.60
CA VAL A 1098 16.59 -25.91 -32.79
C VAL A 1098 16.39 -26.42 -34.22
N LEU A 1099 17.48 -26.69 -34.94
CA LEU A 1099 17.45 -27.20 -36.30
C LEU A 1099 17.04 -28.68 -36.33
N GLU A 1100 15.94 -28.98 -37.03
CA GLU A 1100 15.49 -30.36 -37.23
C GLU A 1100 16.09 -31.02 -38.48
N THR A 1101 16.35 -30.25 -39.53
CA THR A 1101 16.98 -30.67 -40.78
C THR A 1101 18.32 -29.94 -40.98
N ASP A 1102 19.17 -30.44 -41.88
CA ASP A 1102 20.48 -29.84 -42.18
C ASP A 1102 20.39 -28.65 -43.15
N ASP A 1103 19.21 -28.02 -43.24
CA ASP A 1103 18.95 -26.90 -44.16
C ASP A 1103 19.56 -25.60 -43.62
N CYS A 1104 20.79 -25.30 -44.07
CA CYS A 1104 21.56 -24.11 -43.73
C CYS A 1104 21.18 -22.87 -44.58
N LEU A 1105 19.89 -22.52 -44.66
CA LEU A 1105 19.46 -21.30 -45.36
C LEU A 1105 19.43 -20.11 -44.39
N CYS A 1106 20.53 -19.36 -44.33
CA CYS A 1106 20.63 -18.03 -43.72
C CYS A 1106 21.00 -17.04 -44.83
N GLU A 1107 20.29 -15.92 -44.95
CA GLU A 1107 20.56 -14.89 -45.98
C GLU A 1107 21.90 -14.13 -45.77
N ASP A 1108 22.54 -14.26 -44.60
CA ASP A 1108 23.62 -13.38 -44.14
C ASP A 1108 25.04 -14.00 -44.07
N ASN A 1109 25.30 -15.17 -44.67
CA ASN A 1109 26.63 -15.82 -44.60
C ASN A 1109 27.70 -15.26 -45.58
N GLU A 1110 27.59 -14.00 -46.02
CA GLU A 1110 28.71 -13.29 -46.65
C GLU A 1110 29.52 -12.54 -45.60
N ILE A 1111 30.61 -13.13 -45.13
CA ILE A 1111 31.70 -12.37 -44.52
C ILE A 1111 32.22 -11.43 -45.62
N LYS A 1112 31.82 -10.16 -45.59
CA LYS A 1112 32.44 -9.16 -46.47
C LYS A 1112 33.92 -9.11 -46.10
N PRO A 1113 34.84 -9.43 -47.03
CA PRO A 1113 36.26 -9.35 -46.75
C PRO A 1113 36.58 -7.90 -46.37
N ALA A 1114 37.46 -7.73 -45.38
CA ALA A 1114 37.94 -6.43 -44.95
C ALA A 1114 38.41 -5.63 -46.16
N ALA A 1115 37.56 -4.72 -46.64
CA ALA A 1115 37.87 -3.87 -47.76
C ALA A 1115 38.91 -2.85 -47.28
N SER A 1116 40.08 -2.94 -47.90
CA SER A 1116 41.14 -1.94 -47.88
C SER A 1116 40.55 -0.53 -47.93
N ILE A 1117 41.06 0.31 -47.03
CA ILE A 1117 40.93 1.77 -47.04
C ILE A 1117 41.03 2.28 -48.46
N ALA A 1118 39.93 2.81 -48.98
CA ALA A 1118 39.94 3.70 -50.13
C ALA A 1118 39.90 5.14 -49.60
N SER A 1119 41.03 5.80 -49.72
CA SER A 1119 41.19 7.26 -49.58
C SER A 1119 40.45 7.96 -50.72
N VAL A 1120 39.46 8.80 -50.40
CA VAL A 1120 38.93 9.88 -51.28
C VAL A 1120 38.37 10.93 -50.31
N GLU A 1121 39.10 11.99 -49.96
CA GLU A 1121 39.21 13.27 -50.68
C GLU A 1121 37.88 13.85 -51.19
N ASN A 1122 37.47 14.91 -50.48
CA ASN A 1122 36.72 16.09 -50.94
C ASN A 1122 35.24 16.03 -51.32
N GLU A 1123 34.58 17.09 -50.81
CA GLU A 1123 33.50 17.87 -51.42
C GLU A 1123 32.11 17.20 -51.47
N ASP A 1124 31.30 17.43 -50.43
CA ASP A 1124 30.34 18.53 -50.47
C ASP A 1124 29.62 18.70 -49.13
N LEU A 1125 29.98 19.79 -48.45
CA LEU A 1125 29.08 20.55 -47.61
C LEU A 1125 27.98 21.13 -48.51
N ASP A 1126 26.71 20.96 -48.16
CA ASP A 1126 25.87 22.12 -47.86
C ASP A 1126 24.46 21.72 -47.37
N GLU A 1127 24.08 22.41 -46.29
CA GLU A 1127 22.73 22.90 -45.99
C GLU A 1127 21.59 21.89 -45.77
N ALA A 1128 21.17 21.68 -44.51
CA ALA A 1128 20.34 22.65 -43.77
C ALA A 1128 19.77 22.02 -42.49
N PHE A 1129 20.25 22.56 -41.36
CA PHE A 1129 19.64 22.79 -40.05
C PHE A 1129 18.45 21.95 -39.53
#